data_AF-A0A2T8IBT6-F1
#
_entry.id   AF-A0A2T8IBT6-F1
#
_cell.length_a   1.000
_cell.length_b   1.000
_cell.length_c   1.000
_cell.angle_alpha   90.00
_cell.angle_beta   90.00
_cell.angle_gamma   90.00
#
_symmetry.space_group_name_H-M   'P 1'
#
loop_
_entity.id
_entity.type
_entity.pdbx_description
1 polymer ?
#
loop_
_entity_poly.entity_id
_entity_poly.type
_entity_poly.pdbx_seq_one_letter_code
_entity_poly.pdbx_strand_id
1 'polypeptide(L)'
;MDYQENEQEALERILSDAGVEPIMLSFAFLRKITNDFSQEIGRGGFGVVYMGFIGRSGKVAVKKLSKTDEVSEGQFKDELKCLIRVKHKNIVRLLGYCWETQEKVVKFNGIYVLADVRRRFLCFEYVPNGSLHDYIKDKFHGREWDTCYQIIEGICHGLYYLHNKECISHLDLKLENILLDADKVPKITDFGLSRHFGIGQSRIITETIRGTLGYAAPEYLDKGELSFKSDIFSLGIIILKLLKGSTDPPDLQSWHQSLDLDCPQVKTCIKIALLCVDNDQRKRPTIRNIIEMLNGKETMIEMVSTVNGNSRNNSGSSIKKAKSVNEAHSMDIYVAPLPQRITTEAKSSASDLLVDDQVQSMSLLAAPSPLQRVTVVPKGSGETGTQIRSLGSTEISKLLDVHPLELRFPFEPYKLIERPMTLTNRTDHPVGFWIIPTNPDTSSHIHFQSYFLWMGPSCCFQIMEPNSTWGAVMTMKQCEPPPWDTCKFEVLMIVMLSEEPLKHLEEYLTRGKLSMDSSLVKRVEELGGEVHRAMVKAVICDPEAVLHNQKFKPPMLDFRHIRYVDVHPTEPWILMAQDGGHVSIWNYQTQERVMKLEVTRVHTPATLSRWARGSTSDHWWFVFCPKFIAREQWFAAGDTDGWVRVYSYTTMDKVMEFKAHDEPVCLLCVHPTRPFLLTATYNDEWIKLWDWSKNWKFENKFNTQRHGSEQLMWHPRDTNIFASVSTSNVKVWETRSSHPTATLKGAKKGCYLYTESNRHLMVTLTSDWRTSEKDTSQIWDLQTEECVHKLGLSGSGIIDDIACHPTLPLLATRGTARTVCLWDARPAYRLQKIIRLKDTVKGMEFIGTENSTRLFVFLDREVTIVKINLGTVRTNT
;
A
#
# COMPACT_ATOMS: atom_id res chain seq x y z
N MET A 1 -60.28 -22.57 -0.41
CA MET A 1 -59.98 -21.44 -1.33
C MET A 1 -58.47 -21.21 -1.46
N ASP A 2 -57.69 -22.27 -1.66
CA ASP A 2 -56.51 -22.50 -0.80
C ASP A 2 -55.16 -22.11 -1.42
N TYR A 3 -55.16 -21.53 -2.64
CA TYR A 3 -53.94 -21.07 -3.30
C TYR A 3 -53.56 -19.60 -2.97
N GLN A 4 -54.51 -18.75 -2.57
CA GLN A 4 -54.24 -17.31 -2.37
C GLN A 4 -53.74 -16.93 -0.97
N GLU A 5 -54.02 -17.74 0.06
CA GLU A 5 -53.55 -17.47 1.42
C GLU A 5 -52.03 -17.70 1.53
N ASN A 6 -51.53 -18.74 0.86
CA ASN A 6 -50.11 -19.10 0.79
C ASN A 6 -49.23 -17.98 0.15
N GLU A 7 -49.68 -17.34 -0.94
CA GLU A 7 -48.94 -16.20 -1.54
C GLU A 7 -48.80 -15.01 -0.56
N GLN A 8 -49.81 -14.79 0.30
CA GLN A 8 -49.75 -13.71 1.28
C GLN A 8 -48.82 -14.04 2.45
N GLU A 9 -48.99 -15.21 3.08
CA GLU A 9 -48.15 -15.64 4.20
C GLU A 9 -46.67 -15.74 3.81
N ALA A 10 -46.37 -16.25 2.61
CA ALA A 10 -45.01 -16.33 2.10
C ALA A 10 -44.39 -14.93 1.93
N LEU A 11 -45.14 -13.95 1.41
CA LEU A 11 -44.62 -12.59 1.21
C LEU A 11 -44.55 -11.78 2.52
N GLU A 12 -45.45 -12.01 3.48
CA GLU A 12 -45.32 -11.49 4.86
C GLU A 12 -44.09 -12.06 5.56
N ARG A 13 -43.82 -13.36 5.41
CA ARG A 13 -42.60 -13.99 5.92
C ARG A 13 -41.35 -13.37 5.29
N ILE A 14 -41.29 -13.23 3.96
CA ILE A 14 -40.16 -12.60 3.27
C ILE A 14 -39.99 -11.14 3.69
N LEU A 15 -41.07 -10.39 3.93
CA LEU A 15 -40.98 -9.03 4.50
C LEU A 15 -40.30 -9.04 5.88
N SER A 16 -40.67 -9.98 6.76
CA SER A 16 -40.12 -10.09 8.12
C SER A 16 -38.68 -10.63 8.22
N ASP A 17 -38.30 -11.53 7.31
CA ASP A 17 -37.00 -12.22 7.32
C ASP A 17 -36.17 -11.83 6.08
N ALA A 18 -35.06 -11.13 6.32
CA ALA A 18 -34.17 -10.62 5.28
C ALA A 18 -33.35 -11.73 4.57
N GLY A 19 -33.28 -12.94 5.13
CA GLY A 19 -32.54 -14.06 4.54
C GLY A 19 -33.26 -14.74 3.38
N VAL A 20 -34.59 -14.79 3.42
CA VAL A 20 -35.42 -15.57 2.47
C VAL A 20 -35.25 -15.11 1.02
N GLU A 21 -35.30 -16.04 0.09
CA GLU A 21 -35.20 -15.76 -1.35
C GLU A 21 -36.49 -15.16 -1.95
N PRO A 22 -36.39 -14.34 -3.02
CA PRO A 22 -37.55 -13.79 -3.71
C PRO A 22 -38.41 -14.88 -4.37
N ILE A 23 -39.73 -14.82 -4.15
CA ILE A 23 -40.67 -15.81 -4.70
C ILE A 23 -41.32 -15.38 -6.02
N MET A 24 -41.82 -16.36 -6.77
CA MET A 24 -42.70 -16.08 -7.91
C MET A 24 -44.11 -15.72 -7.42
N LEU A 25 -44.69 -14.64 -7.94
CA LEU A 25 -45.99 -14.08 -7.55
C LEU A 25 -46.96 -14.04 -8.73
N SER A 26 -48.22 -14.38 -8.49
CA SER A 26 -49.28 -14.31 -9.49
C SER A 26 -49.70 -12.87 -9.77
N PHE A 27 -50.09 -12.58 -11.01
CA PHE A 27 -50.69 -11.29 -11.36
C PHE A 27 -52.02 -11.07 -10.62
N ALA A 28 -52.77 -12.15 -10.34
CA ALA A 28 -54.01 -12.08 -9.58
C ALA A 28 -53.76 -11.53 -8.16
N PHE A 29 -52.72 -12.02 -7.48
CA PHE A 29 -52.30 -11.55 -6.17
C PHE A 29 -51.70 -10.14 -6.22
N LEU A 30 -50.78 -9.84 -7.14
CA LEU A 30 -50.22 -8.50 -7.30
C LEU A 30 -51.29 -7.44 -7.58
N ARG A 31 -52.30 -7.77 -8.38
CA ARG A 31 -53.46 -6.91 -8.65
C ARG A 31 -54.37 -6.73 -7.42
N LYS A 32 -54.50 -7.77 -6.57
CA LYS A 32 -55.25 -7.72 -5.31
C LYS A 32 -54.58 -6.76 -4.31
N ILE A 33 -53.28 -6.94 -4.05
CA ILE A 33 -52.57 -6.13 -3.03
C ILE A 33 -52.37 -4.67 -3.45
N THR A 34 -52.33 -4.37 -4.76
CA THR A 34 -52.22 -3.00 -5.29
C THR A 34 -53.58 -2.33 -5.56
N ASN A 35 -54.70 -2.97 -5.20
CA ASN A 35 -56.07 -2.50 -5.47
C ASN A 35 -56.28 -2.12 -6.95
N ASP A 36 -56.04 -3.09 -7.85
CA ASP A 36 -55.99 -2.93 -9.31
C ASP A 36 -55.06 -1.80 -9.79
N PHE A 37 -53.89 -1.69 -9.14
CA PHE A 37 -52.86 -0.69 -9.43
C PHE A 37 -53.34 0.76 -9.25
N SER A 38 -54.21 1.03 -8.26
CA SER A 38 -54.84 2.35 -8.09
C SER A 38 -53.94 3.44 -7.52
N GLN A 39 -52.89 3.09 -6.76
CA GLN A 39 -51.97 4.06 -6.15
C GLN A 39 -50.58 3.98 -6.79
N GLU A 40 -50.31 4.88 -7.73
CA GLU A 40 -48.98 5.12 -8.29
C GLU A 40 -48.10 5.85 -7.26
N ILE A 41 -46.84 5.41 -7.12
CA ILE A 41 -45.83 5.98 -6.21
C ILE A 41 -44.51 6.33 -6.91
N GLY A 42 -44.41 6.11 -8.22
CA GLY A 42 -43.26 6.48 -9.03
C GLY A 42 -43.40 6.04 -10.48
N ARG A 43 -42.77 6.75 -11.41
CA ARG A 43 -42.81 6.47 -12.85
C ARG A 43 -41.50 6.87 -13.50
N GLY A 44 -40.94 5.98 -14.32
CA GLY A 44 -39.70 6.19 -15.06
C GLY A 44 -39.70 5.47 -16.40
N GLY A 45 -38.60 5.54 -17.14
CA GLY A 45 -38.50 4.94 -18.47
C GLY A 45 -38.81 3.43 -18.50
N PHE A 46 -38.41 2.71 -17.45
CA PHE A 46 -38.58 1.26 -17.35
C PHE A 46 -39.97 0.82 -16.88
N GLY A 47 -40.78 1.69 -16.28
CA GLY A 47 -42.07 1.27 -15.72
C GLY A 47 -42.78 2.27 -14.81
N VAL A 48 -43.88 1.79 -14.23
CA VAL A 48 -44.68 2.47 -13.21
C VAL A 48 -44.65 1.63 -11.94
N VAL A 49 -44.43 2.26 -10.79
CA VAL A 49 -44.37 1.63 -9.47
C VAL A 49 -45.65 1.95 -8.71
N TYR A 50 -46.28 0.93 -8.15
CA TYR A 50 -47.53 1.03 -7.39
C TYR A 50 -47.33 0.61 -5.94
N MET A 51 -48.06 1.25 -5.02
CA MET A 51 -48.15 0.79 -3.63
C MET A 51 -48.95 -0.52 -3.57
N GLY A 52 -48.43 -1.52 -2.86
CA GLY A 52 -49.17 -2.72 -2.47
C GLY A 52 -49.28 -2.84 -0.95
N PHE A 53 -50.42 -3.33 -0.46
CA PHE A 53 -50.72 -3.53 0.95
C PHE A 53 -50.86 -5.02 1.28
N ILE A 54 -50.23 -5.45 2.36
CA ILE A 54 -50.15 -6.86 2.78
C ILE A 54 -50.44 -6.94 4.28
N GLY A 55 -51.34 -7.85 4.68
CA GLY A 55 -51.79 -7.96 6.05
C GLY A 55 -52.42 -6.65 6.57
N ARG A 56 -52.12 -6.28 7.82
CA ARG A 56 -52.61 -5.03 8.45
C ARG A 56 -51.63 -3.85 8.37
N SER A 57 -50.37 -4.09 8.02
CA SER A 57 -49.29 -3.08 8.10
C SER A 57 -48.16 -3.25 7.09
N GLY A 58 -48.09 -4.37 6.36
CA GLY A 58 -47.08 -4.59 5.32
C GLY A 58 -47.32 -3.68 4.11
N LYS A 59 -46.24 -3.05 3.62
CA LYS A 59 -46.24 -2.25 2.40
C LYS A 59 -45.16 -2.76 1.45
N VAL A 60 -45.47 -2.81 0.17
CA VAL A 60 -44.54 -3.20 -0.90
C VAL A 60 -44.62 -2.23 -2.08
N ALA A 61 -43.56 -2.17 -2.88
CA ALA A 61 -43.51 -1.40 -4.11
C ALA A 61 -43.53 -2.36 -5.31
N VAL A 62 -44.58 -2.29 -6.14
CA VAL A 62 -44.80 -3.18 -7.28
C VAL A 62 -44.49 -2.44 -8.58
N LYS A 63 -43.31 -2.69 -9.16
CA LYS A 63 -42.86 -2.15 -10.45
C LYS A 63 -43.47 -2.97 -11.59
N LYS A 64 -44.33 -2.33 -12.38
CA LYS A 64 -44.91 -2.83 -13.65
C LYS A 64 -44.09 -2.25 -14.80
N LEU A 65 -43.51 -3.09 -15.66
CA LEU A 65 -42.75 -2.58 -16.80
C LEU A 65 -43.63 -1.88 -17.84
N SER A 66 -43.06 -0.88 -18.51
CA SER A 66 -43.78 0.06 -19.40
C SER A 66 -44.13 -0.51 -20.79
N LYS A 67 -43.43 -1.57 -21.23
CA LYS A 67 -43.66 -2.30 -22.48
C LYS A 67 -43.35 -3.80 -22.30
N THR A 68 -43.75 -4.62 -23.26
CA THR A 68 -43.48 -6.08 -23.29
C THR A 68 -42.98 -6.58 -24.65
N ASP A 69 -42.32 -5.69 -25.40
CA ASP A 69 -41.60 -6.03 -26.65
C ASP A 69 -40.31 -6.80 -26.31
N GLU A 70 -39.72 -7.55 -27.25
CA GLU A 70 -38.57 -8.45 -26.98
C GLU A 70 -37.39 -7.77 -26.27
N VAL A 71 -37.07 -6.52 -26.64
CA VAL A 71 -36.04 -5.69 -26.00
C VAL A 71 -36.30 -5.49 -24.50
N SER A 72 -37.56 -5.26 -24.12
CA SER A 72 -37.97 -5.08 -22.72
C SER A 72 -37.99 -6.40 -21.94
N GLU A 73 -38.23 -7.53 -22.62
CA GLU A 73 -38.15 -8.86 -22.00
C GLU A 73 -36.71 -9.28 -21.72
N GLY A 74 -35.76 -8.90 -22.59
CA GLY A 74 -34.33 -8.96 -22.29
C GLY A 74 -33.96 -8.14 -21.05
N GLN A 75 -34.40 -6.88 -20.99
CA GLN A 75 -34.17 -6.01 -19.84
C GLN A 75 -34.75 -6.56 -18.53
N PHE A 76 -35.98 -7.10 -18.51
CA PHE A 76 -36.51 -7.75 -17.32
C PHE A 76 -35.64 -8.93 -16.86
N LYS A 77 -35.21 -9.80 -17.80
CA LYS A 77 -34.37 -10.95 -17.46
C LYS A 77 -33.04 -10.50 -16.85
N ASP A 78 -32.43 -9.44 -17.36
CA ASP A 78 -31.14 -8.94 -16.85
C ASP A 78 -31.28 -8.16 -15.54
N GLU A 79 -32.34 -7.35 -15.39
CA GLU A 79 -32.70 -6.70 -14.12
C GLU A 79 -32.95 -7.76 -13.03
N LEU A 80 -33.75 -8.80 -13.32
CA LEU A 80 -34.05 -9.88 -12.37
C LEU A 80 -32.81 -10.72 -12.00
N LYS A 81 -31.92 -11.04 -12.95
CA LYS A 81 -30.63 -11.72 -12.68
C LYS A 81 -29.76 -10.93 -11.71
N CYS A 82 -29.75 -9.60 -11.83
CA CYS A 82 -29.02 -8.72 -10.90
C CYS A 82 -29.71 -8.69 -9.54
N LEU A 83 -31.05 -8.50 -9.51
CA LEU A 83 -31.81 -8.32 -8.28
C LEU A 83 -31.89 -9.57 -7.39
N ILE A 84 -31.92 -10.78 -7.95
CA ILE A 84 -31.90 -12.02 -7.16
C ILE A 84 -30.58 -12.20 -6.40
N ARG A 85 -29.47 -11.65 -6.91
CA ARG A 85 -28.14 -11.76 -6.29
C ARG A 85 -27.90 -10.81 -5.12
N VAL A 86 -28.55 -9.63 -5.13
CA VAL A 86 -28.13 -8.52 -4.26
C VAL A 86 -28.86 -8.51 -2.91
N LYS A 87 -28.12 -8.78 -1.83
CA LYS A 87 -28.62 -8.71 -0.45
C LYS A 87 -27.72 -7.79 0.40
N HIS A 88 -28.04 -6.51 0.44
CA HIS A 88 -27.27 -5.51 1.17
C HIS A 88 -28.13 -4.36 1.71
N LYS A 89 -27.81 -3.84 2.91
CA LYS A 89 -28.60 -2.79 3.58
C LYS A 89 -28.79 -1.49 2.77
N ASN A 90 -27.84 -1.18 1.88
CA ASN A 90 -27.89 0.01 1.01
C ASN A 90 -28.38 -0.28 -0.42
N ILE A 91 -29.18 -1.33 -0.60
CA ILE A 91 -29.82 -1.70 -1.88
C ILE A 91 -31.29 -2.02 -1.58
N VAL A 92 -32.22 -1.64 -2.46
CA VAL A 92 -33.64 -1.97 -2.30
C VAL A 92 -33.86 -3.46 -2.56
N ARG A 93 -34.35 -4.18 -1.55
CA ARG A 93 -34.55 -5.63 -1.59
C ARG A 93 -35.73 -6.02 -2.49
N LEU A 94 -35.47 -6.93 -3.44
CA LEU A 94 -36.51 -7.67 -4.15
C LEU A 94 -37.14 -8.71 -3.21
N LEU A 95 -38.47 -8.78 -3.19
CA LEU A 95 -39.25 -9.73 -2.40
C LEU A 95 -39.92 -10.81 -3.27
N GLY A 96 -40.19 -10.49 -4.54
CA GLY A 96 -40.73 -11.45 -5.50
C GLY A 96 -40.94 -10.87 -6.89
N TYR A 97 -41.33 -11.71 -7.84
CA TYR A 97 -41.47 -11.33 -9.26
C TYR A 97 -42.60 -12.09 -9.95
N CYS A 98 -43.22 -11.47 -10.95
CA CYS A 98 -44.25 -12.10 -11.79
C CYS A 98 -43.71 -12.35 -13.20
N TRP A 99 -43.78 -13.61 -13.63
CA TRP A 99 -43.45 -14.06 -14.98
C TRP A 99 -44.65 -14.82 -15.58
N GLU A 100 -45.72 -14.09 -15.89
CA GLU A 100 -46.92 -14.66 -16.52
C GLU A 100 -46.93 -14.40 -18.03
N THR A 101 -47.21 -15.41 -18.85
CA THR A 101 -47.65 -15.21 -20.23
C THR A 101 -49.00 -15.90 -20.37
N GLN A 102 -50.00 -15.21 -20.92
CA GLN A 102 -51.34 -15.76 -21.15
C GLN A 102 -51.77 -15.45 -22.59
N GLU A 103 -52.01 -16.46 -23.41
CA GLU A 103 -52.69 -16.29 -24.69
C GLU A 103 -54.09 -15.70 -24.45
N LYS A 104 -54.44 -14.61 -25.14
CA LYS A 104 -55.78 -14.03 -25.10
C LYS A 104 -56.23 -13.58 -26.48
N VAL A 105 -57.53 -13.69 -26.71
CA VAL A 105 -58.19 -13.05 -27.84
C VAL A 105 -58.21 -11.54 -27.57
N VAL A 106 -57.42 -10.78 -28.34
CA VAL A 106 -57.34 -9.32 -28.29
C VAL A 106 -57.83 -8.73 -29.62
N LYS A 107 -58.35 -7.50 -29.59
CA LYS A 107 -58.84 -6.82 -30.79
C LYS A 107 -57.74 -5.91 -31.36
N PHE A 108 -57.15 -6.31 -32.49
CA PHE A 108 -56.10 -5.55 -33.18
C PHE A 108 -56.60 -5.14 -34.58
N ASN A 109 -56.50 -3.85 -34.91
CA ASN A 109 -57.02 -3.27 -36.16
C ASN A 109 -58.46 -3.68 -36.52
N GLY A 110 -59.32 -3.86 -35.51
CA GLY A 110 -60.71 -4.28 -35.66
C GLY A 110 -60.95 -5.79 -35.63
N ILE A 111 -59.93 -6.60 -35.89
CA ILE A 111 -60.01 -8.07 -35.96
C ILE A 111 -59.65 -8.68 -34.59
N TYR A 112 -60.28 -9.80 -34.23
CA TYR A 112 -59.91 -10.58 -33.05
C TYR A 112 -58.77 -11.55 -33.39
N VAL A 113 -57.66 -11.45 -32.67
CA VAL A 113 -56.46 -12.30 -32.83
C VAL A 113 -56.07 -12.92 -31.49
N LEU A 114 -55.55 -14.14 -31.49
CA LEU A 114 -54.86 -14.70 -30.34
C LEU A 114 -53.48 -14.03 -30.21
N ALA A 115 -53.17 -13.51 -29.02
CA ALA A 115 -51.89 -12.86 -28.74
C ALA A 115 -51.38 -13.20 -27.33
N ASP A 116 -50.05 -13.26 -27.21
CA ASP A 116 -49.29 -13.40 -25.99
C ASP A 116 -49.46 -12.15 -25.09
N VAL A 117 -50.36 -12.19 -24.10
CA VAL A 117 -50.42 -11.15 -23.06
C VAL A 117 -49.36 -11.46 -22.01
N ARG A 118 -48.15 -10.96 -22.27
CA ARG A 118 -47.00 -11.02 -21.36
C ARG A 118 -47.21 -10.07 -20.18
N ARG A 119 -46.81 -10.52 -18.99
CA ARG A 119 -46.92 -9.80 -17.72
C ARG A 119 -45.62 -9.94 -16.95
N ARG A 120 -44.99 -8.81 -16.66
CA ARG A 120 -43.66 -8.72 -16.07
C ARG A 120 -43.70 -7.69 -14.95
N PHE A 121 -43.57 -8.14 -13.70
CA PHE A 121 -43.61 -7.29 -12.51
C PHE A 121 -42.49 -7.68 -11.54
N LEU A 122 -42.00 -6.70 -10.79
CA LEU A 122 -41.05 -6.87 -9.69
C LEU A 122 -41.68 -6.28 -8.42
N CYS A 123 -41.61 -7.01 -7.31
CA CYS A 123 -42.17 -6.63 -6.03
C CYS A 123 -41.02 -6.42 -5.03
N PHE A 124 -40.90 -5.20 -4.51
CA PHE A 124 -39.81 -4.76 -3.64
C PHE A 124 -40.32 -4.37 -2.25
N GLU A 125 -39.40 -4.24 -1.29
CA GLU A 125 -39.67 -3.53 -0.04
C GLU A 125 -40.17 -2.10 -0.33
N TYR A 126 -41.13 -1.61 0.45
CA TYR A 126 -41.54 -0.21 0.37
C TYR A 126 -40.59 0.68 1.19
N VAL A 127 -40.02 1.70 0.53
CA VAL A 127 -39.01 2.59 1.11
C VAL A 127 -39.66 3.97 1.37
N PRO A 128 -39.89 4.37 2.64
CA PRO A 128 -40.92 5.37 2.97
C PRO A 128 -40.56 6.84 2.75
N ASN A 129 -39.29 7.25 2.73
CA ASN A 129 -38.94 8.69 2.65
C ASN A 129 -38.82 9.25 1.22
N GLY A 130 -39.06 8.44 0.20
CA GLY A 130 -39.01 8.83 -1.22
C GLY A 130 -37.60 8.75 -1.81
N SER A 131 -37.36 9.47 -2.91
CA SER A 131 -36.02 9.54 -3.53
C SER A 131 -35.15 10.64 -2.92
N LEU A 132 -33.84 10.54 -3.15
CA LEU A 132 -32.87 11.55 -2.77
C LEU A 132 -33.04 12.84 -3.60
N HIS A 133 -33.64 12.77 -4.79
CA HIS A 133 -34.06 13.96 -5.54
C HIS A 133 -35.12 14.75 -4.76
N ASP A 134 -36.20 14.07 -4.34
CA ASP A 134 -37.29 14.69 -3.58
C ASP A 134 -36.78 15.22 -2.23
N TYR A 135 -35.86 14.49 -1.60
CA TYR A 135 -35.20 14.91 -0.36
C TYR A 135 -34.43 16.23 -0.53
N ILE A 136 -33.58 16.32 -1.56
CA ILE A 136 -32.79 17.53 -1.85
C ILE A 136 -33.70 18.72 -2.16
N LYS A 137 -34.78 18.48 -2.91
CA LYS A 137 -35.69 19.51 -3.39
C LYS A 137 -36.63 20.05 -2.31
N ASP A 138 -37.27 19.16 -1.54
CA ASP A 138 -38.40 19.52 -0.66
C ASP A 138 -38.02 19.55 0.83
N LYS A 139 -36.93 18.91 1.25
CA LYS A 139 -36.56 18.72 2.67
C LYS A 139 -35.15 19.22 3.05
N PHE A 140 -34.24 19.42 2.09
CA PHE A 140 -32.84 19.72 2.38
C PHE A 140 -32.55 21.22 2.45
N HIS A 141 -32.53 21.78 3.66
CA HIS A 141 -32.22 23.20 3.90
C HIS A 141 -30.72 23.53 4.00
N GLY A 142 -29.84 22.71 3.43
CA GLY A 142 -28.39 22.97 3.35
C GLY A 142 -27.60 22.84 4.65
N ARG A 143 -28.20 22.36 5.75
CA ARG A 143 -27.57 22.33 7.10
C ARG A 143 -27.33 20.94 7.69
N GLU A 144 -27.89 19.88 7.10
CA GLU A 144 -27.72 18.50 7.60
C GLU A 144 -26.51 17.79 6.97
N TRP A 145 -25.31 18.38 7.07
CA TRP A 145 -24.11 17.83 6.40
C TRP A 145 -23.77 16.40 6.88
N ASP A 146 -23.92 16.08 8.17
CA ASP A 146 -23.65 14.73 8.67
C ASP A 146 -24.58 13.68 8.06
N THR A 147 -25.85 14.04 7.79
CA THR A 147 -26.80 13.19 7.05
C THR A 147 -26.38 13.05 5.58
N CYS A 148 -25.93 14.13 4.91
CA CYS A 148 -25.35 14.02 3.57
C CYS A 148 -24.12 13.10 3.54
N TYR A 149 -23.24 13.19 4.55
CA TYR A 149 -22.05 12.35 4.64
C TYR A 149 -22.39 10.87 4.84
N GLN A 150 -23.35 10.56 5.73
CA GLN A 150 -23.90 9.22 5.93
C GLN A 150 -24.58 8.68 4.66
N ILE A 151 -25.27 9.54 3.90
CA ILE A 151 -25.85 9.19 2.60
C ILE A 151 -24.74 8.86 1.58
N ILE A 152 -23.69 9.68 1.48
CA ILE A 152 -22.55 9.42 0.59
C ILE A 152 -21.85 8.10 0.97
N GLU A 153 -21.58 7.88 2.26
CA GLU A 153 -20.96 6.65 2.76
C GLU A 153 -21.83 5.41 2.49
N GLY A 154 -23.14 5.49 2.74
CA GLY A 154 -24.09 4.42 2.48
C GLY A 154 -24.22 4.06 0.98
N ILE A 155 -24.28 5.06 0.10
CA ILE A 155 -24.22 4.85 -1.36
C ILE A 155 -22.90 4.16 -1.73
N CYS A 156 -21.77 4.62 -1.16
CA CYS A 156 -20.47 4.02 -1.43
C CYS A 156 -20.40 2.54 -0.98
N HIS A 157 -20.97 2.19 0.17
CA HIS A 157 -21.04 0.80 0.62
C HIS A 157 -21.94 -0.07 -0.26
N GLY A 158 -23.10 0.45 -0.70
CA GLY A 158 -23.96 -0.23 -1.68
C GLY A 158 -23.23 -0.50 -2.99
N LEU A 159 -22.54 0.51 -3.53
CA LEU A 159 -21.79 0.38 -4.78
C LEU A 159 -20.55 -0.52 -4.64
N TYR A 160 -19.87 -0.51 -3.50
CA TYR A 160 -18.78 -1.45 -3.20
C TYR A 160 -19.26 -2.90 -3.17
N TYR A 161 -20.44 -3.18 -2.60
CA TYR A 161 -21.02 -4.52 -2.65
C TYR A 161 -21.33 -4.93 -4.11
N LEU A 162 -21.94 -4.05 -4.91
CA LEU A 162 -22.18 -4.32 -6.34
C LEU A 162 -20.88 -4.60 -7.11
N HIS A 163 -19.88 -3.72 -7.02
CA HIS A 163 -18.63 -3.81 -7.78
C HIS A 163 -17.70 -4.94 -7.30
N ASN A 164 -17.55 -5.11 -5.98
CA ASN A 164 -16.51 -5.97 -5.40
C ASN A 164 -17.02 -7.28 -4.78
N LYS A 165 -18.34 -7.52 -4.72
CA LYS A 165 -18.92 -8.82 -4.36
C LYS A 165 -19.70 -9.46 -5.50
N GLU A 166 -20.60 -8.72 -6.14
CA GLU A 166 -21.47 -9.28 -7.19
C GLU A 166 -20.97 -9.06 -8.63
N CYS A 167 -19.92 -8.26 -8.85
CA CYS A 167 -19.43 -7.84 -10.17
C CYS A 167 -20.50 -7.16 -11.05
N ILE A 168 -21.44 -6.43 -10.45
CA ILE A 168 -22.51 -5.70 -11.14
C ILE A 168 -22.11 -4.22 -11.28
N SER A 169 -22.21 -3.65 -12.48
CA SER A 169 -22.29 -2.19 -12.67
C SER A 169 -23.75 -1.76 -12.79
N HIS A 170 -24.12 -0.62 -12.23
CA HIS A 170 -25.50 -0.14 -12.15
C HIS A 170 -25.97 0.57 -13.42
N LEU A 171 -25.12 1.46 -13.96
CA LEU A 171 -25.25 2.19 -15.22
C LEU A 171 -26.39 3.23 -15.31
N ASP A 172 -27.05 3.53 -14.19
CA ASP A 172 -28.03 4.63 -14.08
C ASP A 172 -28.11 5.18 -12.64
N LEU A 173 -26.96 5.38 -12.00
CA LEU A 173 -26.88 6.01 -10.68
C LEU A 173 -27.23 7.50 -10.80
N LYS A 174 -28.27 7.91 -10.08
CA LYS A 174 -28.78 9.28 -10.04
C LYS A 174 -29.60 9.50 -8.77
N LEU A 175 -29.92 10.75 -8.44
CA LEU A 175 -30.65 11.12 -7.22
C LEU A 175 -32.03 10.46 -7.13
N GLU A 176 -32.66 10.23 -8.28
CA GLU A 176 -33.97 9.61 -8.44
C GLU A 176 -33.92 8.09 -8.15
N ASN A 177 -32.74 7.46 -8.30
CA ASN A 177 -32.49 6.02 -8.10
C ASN A 177 -31.80 5.71 -6.75
N ILE A 178 -31.65 6.69 -5.87
CA ILE A 178 -31.33 6.48 -4.46
C ILE A 178 -32.60 6.77 -3.65
N LEU A 179 -33.15 5.76 -2.99
CA LEU A 179 -34.27 5.94 -2.06
C LEU A 179 -33.77 6.08 -0.62
N LEU A 180 -34.56 6.70 0.25
CA LEU A 180 -34.26 6.84 1.68
C LEU A 180 -35.27 6.05 2.52
N ASP A 181 -34.78 5.19 3.41
CA ASP A 181 -35.65 4.46 4.34
C ASP A 181 -36.07 5.32 5.55
N ALA A 182 -36.70 4.70 6.55
CA ALA A 182 -37.23 5.41 7.73
C ALA A 182 -36.15 6.19 8.49
N ASP A 183 -34.94 5.64 8.57
CA ASP A 183 -33.80 6.19 9.31
C ASP A 183 -32.90 7.07 8.42
N LYS A 184 -33.40 7.49 7.26
CA LYS A 184 -32.68 8.19 6.17
C LYS A 184 -31.48 7.40 5.61
N VAL A 185 -31.42 6.06 5.77
CA VAL A 185 -30.34 5.26 5.19
C VAL A 185 -30.58 5.12 3.67
N PRO A 186 -29.56 5.36 2.81
CA PRO A 186 -29.73 5.32 1.36
C PRO A 186 -29.79 3.88 0.84
N LYS A 187 -30.72 3.63 -0.08
CA LYS A 187 -30.88 2.36 -0.80
C LYS A 187 -30.88 2.58 -2.31
N ILE A 188 -29.92 1.96 -3.01
CA ILE A 188 -29.80 1.98 -4.47
C ILE A 188 -30.94 1.15 -5.10
N THR A 189 -31.56 1.65 -6.17
CA THR A 189 -32.69 1.01 -6.87
C THR A 189 -32.67 1.20 -8.39
N ASP A 190 -33.58 0.50 -9.09
CA ASP A 190 -33.81 0.53 -10.54
C ASP A 190 -32.66 -0.04 -11.40
N PHE A 191 -32.49 -1.36 -11.32
CA PHE A 191 -31.44 -2.12 -12.01
C PHE A 191 -31.72 -2.35 -13.52
N GLY A 192 -32.62 -1.56 -14.13
CA GLY A 192 -33.12 -1.74 -15.50
C GLY A 192 -32.11 -1.58 -16.64
N LEU A 193 -30.92 -1.04 -16.34
CA LEU A 193 -29.76 -0.97 -17.24
C LEU A 193 -28.54 -1.77 -16.76
N SER A 194 -28.59 -2.35 -15.56
CA SER A 194 -27.42 -2.91 -14.89
C SER A 194 -26.83 -4.12 -15.62
N ARG A 195 -25.53 -4.36 -15.42
CA ARG A 195 -24.77 -5.41 -16.10
C ARG A 195 -23.89 -6.16 -15.12
N HIS A 196 -24.05 -7.48 -15.08
CA HIS A 196 -23.14 -8.42 -14.41
C HIS A 196 -21.95 -8.71 -15.33
N PHE A 197 -20.73 -8.55 -14.80
CA PHE A 197 -19.48 -8.76 -15.53
C PHE A 197 -18.96 -10.18 -15.30
N GLY A 198 -18.45 -10.81 -16.36
CA GLY A 198 -17.80 -12.12 -16.27
C GLY A 198 -16.51 -12.09 -15.43
N ILE A 199 -16.06 -13.26 -14.98
CA ILE A 199 -14.79 -13.39 -14.23
C ILE A 199 -13.64 -12.87 -15.10
N GLY A 200 -12.91 -11.87 -14.61
CA GLY A 200 -11.81 -11.21 -15.33
C GLY A 200 -12.26 -10.15 -16.35
N GLN A 201 -13.56 -9.94 -16.56
CA GLN A 201 -14.07 -8.91 -17.46
C GLN A 201 -14.02 -7.53 -16.79
N SER A 202 -13.28 -6.59 -17.39
CA SER A 202 -13.10 -5.23 -16.86
C SER A 202 -13.90 -4.15 -17.62
N ARG A 203 -14.37 -4.46 -18.83
CA ARG A 203 -15.16 -3.58 -19.69
C ARG A 203 -16.10 -4.35 -20.62
N ILE A 204 -17.15 -3.68 -21.06
CA ILE A 204 -18.09 -4.12 -22.10
C ILE A 204 -18.20 -2.97 -23.12
N ILE A 205 -18.28 -3.27 -24.41
CA ILE A 205 -18.61 -2.28 -25.44
C ILE A 205 -20.05 -2.56 -25.90
N THR A 206 -20.87 -1.51 -26.07
CA THR A 206 -22.23 -1.64 -26.61
C THR A 206 -22.56 -0.53 -27.59
N GLU A 207 -23.23 -0.89 -28.69
CA GLU A 207 -23.74 0.04 -29.68
C GLU A 207 -24.98 0.82 -29.18
N THR A 208 -25.60 0.38 -28.08
CA THR A 208 -26.82 0.98 -27.56
C THR A 208 -26.57 1.79 -26.29
N ILE A 209 -26.35 3.10 -26.46
CA ILE A 209 -26.20 4.04 -25.36
C ILE A 209 -27.56 4.31 -24.70
N ARG A 210 -27.65 4.09 -23.38
CA ARG A 210 -28.86 4.27 -22.55
C ARG A 210 -28.45 4.71 -21.15
N GLY A 211 -29.11 5.72 -20.60
CA GLY A 211 -28.84 6.21 -19.25
C GLY A 211 -29.24 7.67 -19.12
N THR A 212 -29.13 8.22 -17.91
CA THR A 212 -29.57 9.59 -17.66
C THR A 212 -28.46 10.61 -18.02
N LEU A 213 -28.74 11.47 -19.00
CA LEU A 213 -27.85 12.57 -19.39
C LEU A 213 -27.53 13.47 -18.19
N GLY A 214 -26.27 13.89 -18.09
CA GLY A 214 -25.74 14.62 -16.93
C GLY A 214 -25.23 13.73 -15.79
N TYR A 215 -25.57 12.43 -15.76
CA TYR A 215 -24.95 11.43 -14.86
C TYR A 215 -24.13 10.37 -15.61
N ALA A 216 -24.41 10.13 -16.89
CA ALA A 216 -23.64 9.22 -17.74
C ALA A 216 -22.21 9.72 -18.01
N ALA A 217 -21.24 8.80 -18.03
CA ALA A 217 -19.82 9.08 -18.22
C ALA A 217 -19.43 9.34 -19.69
N PRO A 218 -18.44 10.19 -19.99
CA PRO A 218 -18.09 10.58 -21.35
C PRO A 218 -17.62 9.39 -22.22
N GLU A 219 -16.84 8.45 -21.69
CA GLU A 219 -16.42 7.27 -22.47
C GLU A 219 -17.58 6.37 -22.89
N TYR A 220 -18.69 6.40 -22.16
CA TYR A 220 -19.90 5.67 -22.51
C TYR A 220 -20.72 6.42 -23.58
N LEU A 221 -20.84 7.74 -23.46
CA LEU A 221 -21.53 8.59 -24.43
C LEU A 221 -20.80 8.68 -25.78
N ASP A 222 -19.46 8.68 -25.76
CA ASP A 222 -18.63 8.85 -26.97
C ASP A 222 -18.37 7.52 -27.71
N LYS A 223 -18.29 6.39 -26.97
CA LYS A 223 -17.73 5.11 -27.48
C LYS A 223 -18.54 3.88 -27.10
N GLY A 224 -19.61 4.02 -26.30
CA GLY A 224 -20.36 2.88 -25.77
C GLY A 224 -19.53 2.01 -24.81
N GLU A 225 -18.42 2.51 -24.25
CA GLU A 225 -17.57 1.76 -23.33
C GLU A 225 -18.16 1.80 -21.91
N LEU A 226 -18.53 0.62 -21.40
CA LEU A 226 -19.10 0.39 -20.07
C LEU A 226 -18.04 -0.24 -19.17
N SER A 227 -17.81 0.37 -18.00
CA SER A 227 -17.00 -0.23 -16.94
C SER A 227 -17.51 0.18 -15.56
N PHE A 228 -16.97 -0.44 -14.50
CA PHE A 228 -17.21 0.02 -13.12
C PHE A 228 -16.86 1.50 -12.91
N LYS A 229 -15.96 2.09 -13.73
CA LYS A 229 -15.59 3.52 -13.67
C LYS A 229 -16.67 4.46 -14.23
N SER A 230 -17.66 3.94 -14.96
CA SER A 230 -18.81 4.71 -15.41
C SER A 230 -19.75 5.01 -14.23
N ASP A 231 -20.01 4.03 -13.35
CA ASP A 231 -20.73 4.26 -12.09
C ASP A 231 -20.01 5.24 -11.15
N ILE A 232 -18.66 5.21 -11.12
CA ILE A 232 -17.86 6.15 -10.33
C ILE A 232 -18.09 7.60 -10.78
N PHE A 233 -18.19 7.84 -12.09
CA PHE A 233 -18.51 9.17 -12.62
C PHE A 233 -19.89 9.63 -12.17
N SER A 234 -20.91 8.77 -12.27
CA SER A 234 -22.26 9.07 -11.80
C SER A 234 -22.32 9.34 -10.29
N LEU A 235 -21.56 8.59 -9.48
CA LEU A 235 -21.38 8.85 -8.04
C LEU A 235 -20.74 10.23 -7.80
N GLY A 236 -19.73 10.60 -8.59
CA GLY A 236 -19.12 11.94 -8.55
C GLY A 236 -20.15 13.06 -8.73
N ILE A 237 -21.03 12.95 -9.74
CA ILE A 237 -22.12 13.91 -9.97
C ILE A 237 -23.11 13.94 -8.78
N ILE A 238 -23.47 12.79 -8.21
CA ILE A 238 -24.34 12.73 -7.02
C ILE A 238 -23.70 13.47 -5.83
N ILE A 239 -22.40 13.28 -5.58
CA ILE A 239 -21.69 13.96 -4.50
C ILE A 239 -21.63 15.48 -4.75
N LEU A 240 -21.42 15.94 -6.00
CA LEU A 240 -21.47 17.37 -6.34
C LEU A 240 -22.85 17.98 -6.09
N LYS A 241 -23.94 17.28 -6.43
CA LYS A 241 -25.31 17.77 -6.18
C LYS A 241 -25.66 17.82 -4.70
N LEU A 242 -25.20 16.82 -3.91
CA LEU A 242 -25.33 16.81 -2.45
C LEU A 242 -24.54 17.95 -1.78
N LEU A 243 -23.31 18.21 -2.24
CA LEU A 243 -22.48 19.35 -1.79
C LEU A 243 -23.15 20.69 -2.13
N LYS A 244 -23.71 20.83 -3.34
CA LYS A 244 -24.43 22.04 -3.80
C LYS A 244 -25.78 22.24 -3.09
N GLY A 245 -26.38 21.17 -2.55
CA GLY A 245 -27.76 21.18 -2.04
C GLY A 245 -28.81 21.45 -3.11
N SER A 246 -28.54 21.10 -4.38
CA SER A 246 -29.44 21.38 -5.51
C SER A 246 -29.41 20.23 -6.54
N THR A 247 -30.56 19.99 -7.17
CA THR A 247 -30.76 19.00 -8.23
C THR A 247 -30.20 19.44 -9.60
N ASP A 248 -29.85 20.72 -9.75
CA ASP A 248 -29.35 21.31 -11.00
C ASP A 248 -27.98 20.73 -11.41
N PRO A 249 -27.55 20.91 -12.67
CA PRO A 249 -26.17 20.64 -13.05
C PRO A 249 -25.16 21.41 -12.16
N PRO A 250 -24.05 20.78 -11.76
CA PRO A 250 -22.92 21.49 -11.17
C PRO A 250 -22.07 22.15 -12.26
N ASP A 251 -21.86 23.47 -12.17
CA ASP A 251 -20.84 24.13 -12.99
C ASP A 251 -19.45 23.83 -12.42
N LEU A 252 -18.73 22.93 -13.08
CA LEU A 252 -17.40 22.48 -12.68
C LEU A 252 -16.35 23.60 -12.64
N GLN A 253 -16.60 24.77 -13.23
CA GLN A 253 -15.66 25.91 -13.18
C GLN A 253 -15.85 26.78 -11.92
N SER A 254 -17.08 27.02 -11.45
CA SER A 254 -17.36 27.97 -10.36
C SER A 254 -17.80 27.35 -9.01
N TRP A 255 -18.27 26.10 -8.99
CA TRP A 255 -18.96 25.47 -7.85
C TRP A 255 -18.25 25.49 -6.48
N HIS A 256 -16.94 25.72 -6.43
CA HIS A 256 -16.15 25.75 -5.20
C HIS A 256 -16.21 27.10 -4.46
N GLN A 257 -16.79 28.15 -5.08
CA GLN A 257 -16.78 29.52 -4.55
C GLN A 257 -17.87 29.81 -3.50
N SER A 258 -18.84 28.92 -3.33
CA SER A 258 -20.02 29.12 -2.47
C SER A 258 -20.17 28.12 -1.31
N LEU A 259 -19.21 27.21 -1.13
CA LEU A 259 -19.22 26.21 -0.05
C LEU A 259 -18.51 26.76 1.19
N ASP A 260 -19.10 26.56 2.38
CA ASP A 260 -18.45 26.90 3.64
C ASP A 260 -17.35 25.87 3.93
N LEU A 261 -16.12 26.23 3.57
CA LEU A 261 -15.07 25.27 3.26
C LEU A 261 -14.52 24.53 4.48
N ASP A 262 -14.70 25.00 5.72
CA ASP A 262 -13.86 24.56 6.84
C ASP A 262 -14.13 23.17 7.42
N CYS A 263 -15.19 22.48 7.00
CA CYS A 263 -15.42 21.08 7.38
C CYS A 263 -14.45 20.12 6.66
N PRO A 264 -13.62 19.30 7.37
CA PRO A 264 -12.72 18.34 6.75
C PRO A 264 -13.43 17.28 5.90
N GLN A 265 -14.62 16.83 6.32
CA GLN A 265 -15.45 15.91 5.54
C GLN A 265 -15.90 16.54 4.21
N VAL A 266 -16.28 17.82 4.20
CA VAL A 266 -16.60 18.56 2.96
C VAL A 266 -15.36 18.64 2.05
N LYS A 267 -14.18 19.02 2.56
CA LYS A 267 -12.92 19.03 1.79
C LYS A 267 -12.60 17.65 1.17
N THR A 268 -12.85 16.57 1.90
CA THR A 268 -12.68 15.18 1.42
C THR A 268 -13.71 14.82 0.34
N CYS A 269 -15.00 15.13 0.53
CA CYS A 269 -16.04 14.88 -0.47
C CYS A 269 -15.81 15.69 -1.76
N ILE A 270 -15.36 16.95 -1.65
CA ILE A 270 -14.92 17.80 -2.77
C ILE A 270 -13.81 17.10 -3.58
N LYS A 271 -12.75 16.63 -2.90
CA LYS A 271 -11.61 15.93 -3.50
C LYS A 271 -12.02 14.62 -4.17
N ILE A 272 -12.89 13.84 -3.53
CA ILE A 272 -13.46 12.60 -4.09
C ILE A 272 -14.26 12.92 -5.36
N ALA A 273 -15.19 13.88 -5.29
CA ALA A 273 -16.09 14.20 -6.40
C ALA A 273 -15.33 14.62 -7.66
N LEU A 274 -14.34 15.51 -7.53
CA LEU A 274 -13.46 15.91 -8.64
C LEU A 274 -12.73 14.73 -9.28
N LEU A 275 -12.12 13.86 -8.45
CA LEU A 275 -11.44 12.67 -8.96
C LEU A 275 -12.40 11.66 -9.61
N CYS A 276 -13.66 11.63 -9.19
CA CYS A 276 -14.69 10.78 -9.80
C CYS A 276 -15.15 11.30 -11.17
N VAL A 277 -15.19 12.62 -11.39
CA VAL A 277 -15.67 13.21 -12.65
C VAL A 277 -14.56 13.52 -13.69
N ASP A 278 -13.34 13.00 -13.53
CA ASP A 278 -12.29 13.15 -14.55
C ASP A 278 -12.70 12.48 -15.87
N ASN A 279 -12.42 13.15 -16.99
CA ASN A 279 -12.73 12.66 -18.34
C ASN A 279 -11.98 11.36 -18.67
N ASP A 280 -10.80 11.11 -18.10
CA ASP A 280 -10.09 9.83 -18.24
C ASP A 280 -10.54 8.84 -17.16
N GLN A 281 -11.36 7.86 -17.56
CA GLN A 281 -11.83 6.78 -16.67
C GLN A 281 -10.71 6.02 -15.95
N ARG A 282 -9.45 6.07 -16.42
CA ARG A 282 -8.31 5.43 -15.76
C ARG A 282 -7.91 6.14 -14.47
N LYS A 283 -7.94 7.48 -14.45
CA LYS A 283 -7.58 8.31 -13.29
C LYS A 283 -8.61 8.26 -12.16
N ARG A 284 -9.89 8.03 -12.50
CA ARG A 284 -10.97 7.92 -11.51
C ARG A 284 -10.61 6.86 -10.45
N PRO A 285 -10.88 7.07 -9.16
CA PRO A 285 -10.60 6.08 -8.11
C PRO A 285 -11.46 4.82 -8.31
N THR A 286 -11.11 3.73 -7.62
CA THR A 286 -12.07 2.62 -7.43
C THR A 286 -12.99 2.94 -6.25
N ILE A 287 -14.19 2.33 -6.20
CA ILE A 287 -15.13 2.54 -5.08
C ILE A 287 -14.51 2.16 -3.72
N ARG A 288 -13.62 1.16 -3.72
CA ARG A 288 -12.80 0.82 -2.55
C ARG A 288 -11.93 1.99 -2.10
N ASN A 289 -11.25 2.67 -3.03
CA ASN A 289 -10.40 3.82 -2.69
C ASN A 289 -11.22 5.03 -2.22
N ILE A 290 -12.44 5.21 -2.75
CA ILE A 290 -13.38 6.22 -2.24
C ILE A 290 -13.71 5.96 -0.77
N ILE A 291 -14.06 4.71 -0.41
CA ILE A 291 -14.32 4.33 0.99
C ILE A 291 -13.06 4.52 1.85
N GLU A 292 -11.87 4.17 1.35
CA GLU A 292 -10.59 4.38 2.04
C GLU A 292 -10.32 5.89 2.29
N MET A 293 -10.61 6.76 1.31
CA MET A 293 -10.51 8.22 1.43
C MET A 293 -11.53 8.80 2.43
N LEU A 294 -12.80 8.38 2.38
CA LEU A 294 -13.82 8.78 3.36
C LEU A 294 -13.37 8.39 4.78
N ASN A 295 -12.86 7.17 4.95
CA ASN A 295 -12.33 6.65 6.22
C ASN A 295 -10.97 7.25 6.65
N GLY A 296 -10.53 8.36 6.05
CA GLY A 296 -9.31 9.08 6.45
C GLY A 296 -7.99 8.32 6.19
N LYS A 297 -8.01 7.29 5.34
CA LYS A 297 -6.83 6.51 4.95
C LYS A 297 -6.34 7.05 3.59
N GLU A 298 -5.70 8.22 3.60
CA GLU A 298 -5.26 8.91 2.38
C GLU A 298 -4.28 8.07 1.53
N THR A 299 -4.81 7.44 0.47
CA THR A 299 -4.02 7.09 -0.70
C THR A 299 -3.83 8.35 -1.53
N MET A 300 -2.66 8.98 -1.45
CA MET A 300 -2.30 10.15 -2.26
C MET A 300 -2.32 9.79 -3.76
N ILE A 301 -3.30 10.31 -4.49
CA ILE A 301 -3.31 10.41 -5.96
C ILE A 301 -2.75 11.79 -6.32
N GLU A 302 -1.89 11.83 -7.34
CA GLU A 302 -1.19 13.04 -7.78
C GLU A 302 -2.16 14.07 -8.37
N MET A 303 -1.99 15.35 -8.01
CA MET A 303 -2.77 16.46 -8.58
C MET A 303 -1.95 17.22 -9.62
N VAL A 304 -2.46 17.25 -10.85
CA VAL A 304 -1.95 18.13 -11.93
C VAL A 304 -2.38 19.58 -11.66
N SER A 305 -1.47 20.53 -11.86
CA SER A 305 -1.62 21.92 -11.45
C SER A 305 -1.97 22.89 -12.59
N THR A 306 -3.15 23.50 -12.56
CA THR A 306 -3.58 24.74 -13.29
C THR A 306 -4.94 25.20 -12.72
N VAL A 307 -5.35 26.47 -12.58
CA VAL A 307 -4.74 27.82 -12.75
C VAL A 307 -5.44 28.79 -11.75
N ASN A 308 -4.80 29.93 -11.39
CA ASN A 308 -5.33 30.95 -10.46
C ASN A 308 -6.51 31.80 -11.03
N GLY A 309 -7.37 32.36 -10.15
CA GLY A 309 -8.62 33.05 -10.59
C GLY A 309 -9.25 34.21 -9.78
N ASN A 310 -8.69 34.68 -8.65
CA ASN A 310 -9.04 35.92 -7.89
C ASN A 310 -10.42 36.09 -7.17
N SER A 311 -10.32 36.59 -5.91
CA SER A 311 -11.18 37.64 -5.27
C SER A 311 -12.64 37.33 -4.84
N ARG A 312 -13.16 37.76 -3.67
CA ARG A 312 -12.66 38.40 -2.42
C ARG A 312 -13.79 38.41 -1.34
N ASN A 313 -13.44 38.19 -0.06
CA ASN A 313 -14.07 38.75 1.18
C ASN A 313 -15.58 38.41 1.46
N ASN A 314 -16.12 38.37 2.70
CA ASN A 314 -15.59 38.50 4.06
C ASN A 314 -16.56 37.90 5.12
N SER A 315 -16.05 37.54 6.32
CA SER A 315 -16.75 37.42 7.64
C SER A 315 -17.98 36.49 7.82
N GLY A 316 -18.14 35.72 8.90
CA GLY A 316 -17.21 35.43 10.01
C GLY A 316 -17.87 35.06 11.36
N SER A 317 -17.09 34.39 12.24
CA SER A 317 -17.37 34.09 13.67
C SER A 317 -18.42 32.96 13.93
N SER A 318 -18.12 31.90 14.71
CA SER A 318 -18.20 31.77 16.20
C SER A 318 -19.37 30.84 16.63
N ILE A 319 -19.36 30.03 17.72
CA ILE A 319 -18.34 29.72 18.75
C ILE A 319 -18.67 28.40 19.54
N LYS A 320 -17.64 27.61 19.90
CA LYS A 320 -17.44 26.68 21.07
C LYS A 320 -18.53 25.66 21.56
N LYS A 321 -18.06 24.38 21.70
CA LYS A 321 -18.17 23.46 22.88
C LYS A 321 -19.55 22.88 23.31
N ALA A 322 -19.67 21.75 24.06
CA ALA A 322 -18.84 20.54 24.31
C ALA A 322 -19.57 19.57 25.30
N LYS A 323 -19.01 18.36 25.55
CA LYS A 323 -19.26 17.42 26.69
C LYS A 323 -20.61 16.64 26.65
N SER A 324 -20.65 15.30 26.64
CA SER A 324 -20.35 14.25 27.67
C SER A 324 -21.55 13.97 28.63
N VAL A 325 -21.80 12.79 29.23
CA VAL A 325 -20.91 11.67 29.66
C VAL A 325 -21.75 10.42 30.08
N ASN A 326 -21.18 9.19 30.06
CA ASN A 326 -21.58 7.96 30.84
C ASN A 326 -23.01 7.35 30.67
N GLU A 327 -23.44 6.17 31.16
CA GLU A 327 -22.95 4.85 31.70
C GLU A 327 -24.23 3.93 31.72
N ALA A 328 -24.34 2.59 31.93
CA ALA A 328 -23.53 1.38 32.14
C ALA A 328 -24.53 0.18 32.31
N HIS A 329 -24.08 -0.97 32.84
CA HIS A 329 -24.81 -2.20 33.23
C HIS A 329 -25.29 -3.14 32.08
N SER A 330 -25.26 -4.49 32.09
CA SER A 330 -24.74 -5.59 32.96
C SER A 330 -25.83 -6.58 33.42
N MET A 331 -25.70 -7.88 33.09
CA MET A 331 -26.08 -9.08 33.88
C MET A 331 -25.86 -10.41 33.11
N ASP A 332 -24.86 -11.22 33.49
CA ASP A 332 -24.97 -12.44 34.33
C ASP A 332 -26.25 -13.32 34.25
N ILE A 333 -26.25 -14.67 34.46
CA ILE A 333 -25.24 -15.70 34.82
C ILE A 333 -25.84 -17.12 34.58
N TYR A 334 -25.04 -18.21 34.47
CA TYR A 334 -25.27 -19.49 35.20
C TYR A 334 -24.04 -20.45 35.15
N VAL A 335 -23.93 -21.37 36.13
CA VAL A 335 -22.75 -22.21 36.50
C VAL A 335 -23.30 -23.60 36.94
N ALA A 336 -22.61 -24.76 37.07
CA ALA A 336 -21.20 -25.19 37.26
C ALA A 336 -21.07 -26.71 36.84
N PRO A 337 -20.05 -27.56 37.20
CA PRO A 337 -18.81 -27.37 37.98
C PRO A 337 -17.52 -28.06 37.41
N LEU A 338 -16.44 -28.04 38.21
CA LEU A 338 -15.09 -28.60 37.96
C LEU A 338 -14.95 -30.10 38.32
N PRO A 339 -13.76 -30.72 38.07
CA PRO A 339 -12.85 -30.89 39.22
C PRO A 339 -11.37 -30.54 38.96
N GLN A 340 -10.79 -29.84 39.94
CA GLN A 340 -9.46 -29.97 40.60
C GLN A 340 -8.19 -30.40 39.80
N ARG A 341 -6.94 -30.04 40.14
CA ARG A 341 -6.24 -29.04 41.01
C ARG A 341 -4.88 -29.69 41.36
N ILE A 342 -3.76 -29.10 40.97
CA ILE A 342 -2.45 -29.36 41.60
C ILE A 342 -1.87 -28.01 42.04
N THR A 343 -1.24 -27.99 43.21
CA THR A 343 -0.77 -26.77 43.90
C THR A 343 0.65 -26.91 44.39
N THR A 344 1.45 -25.86 44.24
CA THR A 344 2.64 -25.60 45.05
C THR A 344 2.65 -24.12 45.47
N GLU A 345 2.85 -23.85 46.76
CA GLU A 345 2.90 -22.49 47.33
C GLU A 345 4.31 -22.13 47.82
N ALA A 346 4.75 -20.91 47.49
CA ALA A 346 5.58 -20.01 48.32
C ALA A 346 5.53 -18.63 47.63
N LYS A 347 5.01 -17.51 48.16
CA LYS A 347 5.19 -16.82 49.47
C LYS A 347 6.65 -16.42 49.74
N SER A 348 6.99 -15.16 50.02
CA SER A 348 6.23 -13.88 49.90
C SER A 348 7.11 -12.65 50.26
N SER A 349 7.13 -11.60 49.43
CA SER A 349 7.26 -10.19 49.87
C SER A 349 7.02 -9.20 48.72
N ALA A 350 6.22 -8.16 48.96
CA ALA A 350 6.12 -6.95 48.11
C ALA A 350 7.04 -5.85 48.70
N SER A 351 7.27 -4.69 48.09
CA SER A 351 6.74 -4.03 46.88
C SER A 351 7.93 -3.35 46.12
N ASP A 352 7.85 -2.78 44.91
CA ASP A 352 6.89 -1.77 44.41
C ASP A 352 6.45 -1.92 42.93
N LEU A 353 5.21 -1.49 42.73
CA LEU A 353 4.46 -1.11 41.52
C LEU A 353 5.14 0.09 40.80
N LEU A 354 5.07 0.39 39.49
CA LEU A 354 4.36 -0.06 38.26
C LEU A 354 5.29 0.26 37.04
N VAL A 355 5.06 -0.01 35.75
CA VAL A 355 3.85 -0.15 34.90
C VAL A 355 4.08 -1.25 33.83
N ASP A 356 3.02 -1.89 33.32
CA ASP A 356 3.08 -2.94 32.29
C ASP A 356 3.76 -2.54 30.97
N ASP A 357 4.74 -3.33 30.57
CA ASP A 357 5.58 -3.13 29.39
C ASP A 357 4.92 -3.76 28.13
N GLN A 358 3.89 -3.11 27.60
CA GLN A 358 3.17 -3.51 26.35
C GLN A 358 4.02 -3.26 25.06
N VAL A 359 5.32 -3.56 25.12
CA VAL A 359 6.29 -3.34 24.04
C VAL A 359 6.33 -4.54 23.09
N GLN A 360 5.93 -4.32 21.85
CA GLN A 360 5.82 -5.38 20.84
C GLN A 360 7.18 -5.95 20.42
N SER A 361 7.25 -7.28 20.44
CA SER A 361 8.44 -8.14 20.42
C SER A 361 8.51 -9.04 19.17
N MET A 362 8.87 -8.50 18.00
CA MET A 362 8.88 -9.25 16.72
C MET A 362 9.93 -10.38 16.66
N SER A 363 9.58 -11.61 17.03
CA SER A 363 10.46 -12.80 17.00
C SER A 363 10.89 -13.22 15.59
N LEU A 364 12.20 -13.24 15.34
CA LEU A 364 12.80 -13.91 14.17
C LEU A 364 12.89 -15.43 14.40
N LEU A 365 11.94 -16.18 13.83
CA LEU A 365 11.97 -17.64 13.77
C LEU A 365 12.70 -18.12 12.50
N ALA A 366 14.00 -18.33 12.63
CA ALA A 366 14.80 -19.09 11.68
C ALA A 366 15.83 -19.95 12.45
N ALA A 367 15.46 -21.20 12.73
CA ALA A 367 16.44 -22.19 13.19
C ALA A 367 17.50 -22.44 12.09
N PRO A 368 18.74 -22.82 12.43
CA PRO A 368 19.78 -23.13 11.46
C PRO A 368 19.51 -24.48 10.77
N SER A 369 18.53 -24.51 9.88
CA SER A 369 18.25 -25.65 9.01
C SER A 369 19.45 -25.89 8.07
N PRO A 370 19.93 -27.14 7.92
CA PRO A 370 21.03 -27.44 7.02
C PRO A 370 20.66 -27.15 5.56
N LEU A 371 21.67 -26.85 4.74
CA LEU A 371 21.53 -26.68 3.29
C LEU A 371 20.90 -27.93 2.67
N GLN A 372 19.67 -27.81 2.18
CA GLN A 372 18.97 -28.86 1.44
C GLN A 372 18.92 -28.53 -0.06
N ARG A 373 18.85 -29.60 -0.85
CA ARG A 373 19.68 -29.73 -2.04
C ARG A 373 18.92 -29.35 -3.32
N VAL A 374 19.44 -28.38 -4.06
CA VAL A 374 19.09 -28.17 -5.47
C VAL A 374 19.49 -29.43 -6.24
N THR A 375 18.61 -29.95 -7.09
CA THR A 375 18.87 -31.18 -7.86
C THR A 375 19.12 -30.88 -9.33
N VAL A 376 20.06 -31.63 -9.93
CA VAL A 376 20.33 -31.62 -11.37
C VAL A 376 19.30 -32.50 -12.06
N VAL A 377 18.82 -32.12 -13.24
CA VAL A 377 17.97 -33.01 -14.06
C VAL A 377 18.81 -34.20 -14.55
N PRO A 378 18.45 -35.46 -14.27
CA PRO A 378 19.18 -36.61 -14.80
C PRO A 378 19.01 -36.69 -16.32
N LYS A 379 20.12 -36.93 -17.03
CA LYS A 379 20.11 -37.09 -18.49
C LYS A 379 19.22 -38.26 -18.89
N GLY A 380 18.37 -38.04 -19.90
CA GLY A 380 17.50 -39.08 -20.44
C GLY A 380 18.32 -40.23 -21.04
N SER A 381 17.86 -41.46 -20.84
CA SER A 381 18.56 -42.67 -21.29
C SER A 381 18.51 -42.81 -22.82
N GLY A 382 19.61 -42.46 -23.50
CA GLY A 382 19.84 -42.70 -24.91
C GLY A 382 21.32 -42.59 -25.24
N GLU A 383 21.92 -43.69 -25.68
CA GLU A 383 23.30 -43.74 -26.18
C GLU A 383 23.35 -43.00 -27.54
N THR A 384 24.40 -42.28 -27.96
CA THR A 384 25.84 -42.54 -27.87
C THR A 384 26.65 -41.24 -28.08
N GLY A 385 27.95 -41.26 -27.78
CA GLY A 385 28.94 -40.44 -28.51
C GLY A 385 29.47 -39.15 -27.86
N THR A 386 30.80 -39.02 -27.87
CA THR A 386 31.61 -37.81 -27.60
C THR A 386 31.54 -37.14 -26.22
N GLN A 387 32.71 -36.93 -25.62
CA GLN A 387 32.87 -36.14 -24.40
C GLN A 387 32.69 -34.63 -24.68
N ILE A 388 31.61 -34.05 -24.18
CA ILE A 388 31.57 -32.61 -23.87
C ILE A 388 31.75 -32.47 -22.36
N ARG A 389 32.67 -31.61 -21.92
CA ARG A 389 32.91 -31.34 -20.50
C ARG A 389 31.70 -30.59 -19.94
N SER A 390 30.81 -31.29 -19.23
CA SER A 390 29.89 -30.61 -18.30
C SER A 390 30.70 -29.90 -17.22
N LEU A 391 30.12 -28.85 -16.63
CA LEU A 391 30.68 -28.28 -15.42
C LEU A 391 30.39 -29.22 -14.23
N GLY A 392 30.83 -28.83 -13.03
CA GLY A 392 30.73 -29.64 -11.82
C GLY A 392 29.31 -29.77 -11.29
N SER A 393 28.49 -30.63 -11.89
CA SER A 393 27.05 -30.75 -11.63
C SER A 393 26.67 -30.97 -10.15
N THR A 394 27.50 -31.68 -9.37
CA THR A 394 27.33 -31.88 -7.92
C THR A 394 27.96 -30.81 -7.02
N GLU A 395 28.62 -29.81 -7.61
CA GLU A 395 29.21 -28.66 -6.92
C GLU A 395 28.43 -27.37 -7.21
N ILE A 396 28.02 -27.14 -8.46
CA ILE A 396 27.14 -26.01 -8.85
C ILE A 396 25.79 -26.09 -8.12
N SER A 397 25.28 -27.29 -7.87
CA SER A 397 24.10 -27.53 -7.02
C SER A 397 24.29 -27.19 -5.53
N LYS A 398 25.51 -26.77 -5.10
CA LYS A 398 25.79 -26.14 -3.81
C LYS A 398 25.96 -24.60 -3.90
N LEU A 399 26.19 -24.09 -5.11
CA LEU A 399 26.37 -22.66 -5.41
C LEU A 399 25.03 -21.95 -5.69
N LEU A 400 23.99 -22.70 -6.06
CA LEU A 400 22.62 -22.22 -6.14
C LEU A 400 21.88 -22.51 -4.82
N ASP A 401 21.16 -21.53 -4.27
CA ASP A 401 20.35 -21.65 -3.04
C ASP A 401 18.95 -21.07 -3.25
N VAL A 402 17.94 -21.73 -2.68
CA VAL A 402 16.52 -21.33 -2.73
C VAL A 402 15.95 -21.43 -1.32
N HIS A 403 15.52 -20.30 -0.75
CA HIS A 403 15.18 -20.24 0.66
C HIS A 403 13.99 -19.29 0.94
N PRO A 404 13.06 -19.64 1.85
CA PRO A 404 12.87 -20.97 2.43
C PRO A 404 12.22 -21.92 1.41
N LEU A 405 12.47 -23.23 1.55
CA LEU A 405 11.78 -24.27 0.77
C LEU A 405 10.34 -24.54 1.27
N GLU A 406 9.94 -23.93 2.39
CA GLU A 406 8.59 -23.96 2.95
C GLU A 406 8.16 -22.54 3.36
N LEU A 407 7.13 -22.03 2.69
CA LEU A 407 6.54 -20.72 2.92
C LEU A 407 5.24 -20.90 3.72
N ARG A 408 5.25 -20.46 4.98
CA ARG A 408 4.10 -20.56 5.89
C ARG A 408 3.24 -19.30 5.82
N PHE A 409 1.96 -19.46 5.53
CA PHE A 409 0.97 -18.39 5.45
C PHE A 409 -0.05 -18.59 6.58
N PRO A 410 -0.12 -17.72 7.61
CA PRO A 410 -1.18 -17.80 8.62
C PRO A 410 -2.55 -17.65 7.96
N PHE A 411 -3.60 -18.24 8.52
CA PHE A 411 -4.95 -18.13 7.96
C PHE A 411 -5.66 -16.84 8.38
N GLU A 412 -5.82 -15.90 7.45
CA GLU A 412 -6.61 -14.68 7.62
C GLU A 412 -7.56 -14.48 6.40
N PRO A 413 -8.86 -14.84 6.51
CA PRO A 413 -9.83 -14.78 5.42
C PRO A 413 -9.84 -13.47 4.61
N TYR A 414 -9.90 -13.63 3.28
CA TYR A 414 -10.00 -12.55 2.29
C TYR A 414 -8.86 -11.52 2.27
N LYS A 415 -7.76 -11.76 2.99
CA LYS A 415 -6.55 -10.94 2.93
C LYS A 415 -5.56 -11.44 1.88
N LEU A 416 -4.70 -10.53 1.46
CA LEU A 416 -3.47 -10.84 0.72
C LEU A 416 -2.35 -10.98 1.76
N ILE A 417 -1.72 -12.14 1.80
CA ILE A 417 -0.66 -12.47 2.76
C ILE A 417 0.63 -12.70 1.99
N GLU A 418 1.66 -11.96 2.37
CA GLU A 418 2.95 -11.93 1.68
C GLU A 418 3.99 -12.74 2.45
N ARG A 419 4.84 -13.45 1.72
CA ARG A 419 6.03 -14.14 2.24
C ARG A 419 7.24 -13.87 1.32
N PRO A 420 8.40 -13.49 1.88
CA PRO A 420 9.62 -13.35 1.10
C PRO A 420 10.20 -14.72 0.73
N MET A 421 10.85 -14.79 -0.43
CA MET A 421 11.71 -15.89 -0.84
C MET A 421 13.01 -15.31 -1.41
N THR A 422 14.11 -16.05 -1.33
CA THR A 422 15.41 -15.66 -1.89
C THR A 422 15.94 -16.73 -2.81
N LEU A 423 16.46 -16.28 -3.94
CA LEU A 423 17.30 -17.05 -4.86
C LEU A 423 18.72 -16.48 -4.77
N THR A 424 19.72 -17.34 -4.60
CA THR A 424 21.13 -16.91 -4.57
C THR A 424 21.94 -17.68 -5.60
N ASN A 425 22.69 -16.95 -6.42
CA ASN A 425 23.66 -17.45 -7.36
C ASN A 425 25.08 -17.16 -6.83
N ARG A 426 25.85 -18.19 -6.48
CA ARG A 426 27.26 -18.12 -6.10
C ARG A 426 28.20 -18.65 -7.20
N THR A 427 27.73 -18.67 -8.44
CA THR A 427 28.56 -19.03 -9.60
C THR A 427 29.09 -17.77 -10.27
N ASP A 428 30.20 -17.91 -10.98
CA ASP A 428 30.78 -16.86 -11.83
C ASP A 428 30.06 -16.77 -13.20
N HIS A 429 28.82 -17.27 -13.28
CA HIS A 429 28.02 -17.39 -14.48
C HIS A 429 26.61 -16.80 -14.27
N PRO A 430 25.98 -16.21 -15.29
CA PRO A 430 24.60 -15.76 -15.19
C PRO A 430 23.64 -16.95 -15.13
N VAL A 431 22.56 -16.79 -14.37
CA VAL A 431 21.56 -17.85 -14.13
C VAL A 431 20.17 -17.32 -14.45
N GLY A 432 19.54 -17.87 -15.49
CA GLY A 432 18.12 -17.64 -15.73
C GLY A 432 17.30 -18.48 -14.75
N PHE A 433 16.25 -17.93 -14.15
CA PHE A 433 15.35 -18.68 -13.28
C PHE A 433 13.89 -18.41 -13.60
N TRP A 434 13.02 -19.36 -13.23
CA TRP A 434 11.59 -19.29 -13.43
C TRP A 434 10.89 -20.15 -12.36
N ILE A 435 9.89 -19.56 -11.70
CA ILE A 435 9.06 -20.23 -10.70
C ILE A 435 7.71 -20.63 -11.33
N ILE A 436 7.32 -21.89 -11.15
CA ILE A 436 6.21 -22.55 -11.85
C ILE A 436 5.28 -23.23 -10.83
N PRO A 437 3.95 -23.01 -10.84
CA PRO A 437 3.03 -23.77 -10.00
C PRO A 437 2.86 -25.20 -10.53
N THR A 438 3.03 -26.23 -9.68
CA THR A 438 2.94 -27.63 -10.13
C THR A 438 1.51 -28.19 -10.16
N ASN A 439 0.50 -27.41 -9.76
CA ASN A 439 -0.91 -27.73 -9.94
C ASN A 439 -1.66 -26.49 -10.48
N PRO A 440 -2.18 -26.52 -11.73
CA PRO A 440 -2.89 -25.39 -12.35
C PRO A 440 -4.05 -24.85 -11.52
N ASP A 441 -4.85 -25.70 -10.88
CA ASP A 441 -6.08 -25.28 -10.18
C ASP A 441 -5.75 -24.37 -8.98
N THR A 442 -4.68 -24.70 -8.26
CA THR A 442 -4.16 -23.91 -7.13
C THR A 442 -3.52 -22.57 -7.54
N SER A 443 -3.15 -22.40 -8.82
CA SER A 443 -2.50 -21.17 -9.31
C SER A 443 -3.38 -19.91 -9.26
N SER A 444 -4.70 -20.11 -9.12
CA SER A 444 -5.70 -19.04 -8.94
C SER A 444 -5.60 -18.31 -7.60
N HIS A 445 -4.94 -18.91 -6.59
CA HIS A 445 -4.88 -18.40 -5.21
C HIS A 445 -3.54 -17.77 -4.81
N ILE A 446 -2.47 -17.94 -5.60
CA ILE A 446 -1.12 -17.45 -5.27
C ILE A 446 -0.53 -16.71 -6.48
N HIS A 447 -0.09 -15.48 -6.25
CA HIS A 447 0.46 -14.59 -7.27
C HIS A 447 1.88 -14.15 -6.92
N PHE A 448 2.74 -14.03 -7.93
CA PHE A 448 4.06 -13.40 -7.83
C PHE A 448 3.94 -11.93 -8.18
N GLN A 449 4.49 -11.04 -7.37
CA GLN A 449 4.38 -9.59 -7.63
C GLN A 449 5.55 -9.08 -8.48
N SER A 450 5.26 -8.75 -9.74
CA SER A 450 6.10 -7.89 -10.58
C SER A 450 5.38 -6.58 -10.84
N TYR A 451 6.09 -5.44 -10.81
CA TYR A 451 5.47 -4.12 -10.75
C TYR A 451 4.91 -3.58 -12.07
N PHE A 452 5.21 -4.21 -13.20
CA PHE A 452 4.84 -3.69 -14.53
C PHE A 452 3.44 -4.07 -15.03
N LEU A 453 2.82 -5.12 -14.49
CA LEU A 453 1.43 -5.52 -14.78
C LEU A 453 0.92 -6.48 -13.70
N TRP A 454 -0.40 -6.55 -13.50
CA TRP A 454 -1.03 -7.69 -12.80
C TRP A 454 -1.08 -8.90 -13.75
N MET A 455 0.10 -9.44 -14.06
CA MET A 455 0.27 -10.63 -14.87
C MET A 455 -0.38 -11.83 -14.16
N GLY A 456 -1.07 -12.68 -14.93
CA GLY A 456 -1.65 -13.92 -14.41
C GLY A 456 -0.58 -14.97 -14.06
N PRO A 457 -0.96 -16.24 -13.86
CA PRO A 457 -0.01 -17.33 -13.58
C PRO A 457 1.00 -17.60 -14.73
N SER A 458 0.86 -16.90 -15.86
CA SER A 458 1.77 -16.98 -17.01
C SER A 458 3.09 -16.22 -16.78
N CYS A 459 4.08 -16.97 -16.31
CA CYS A 459 5.49 -16.87 -16.74
C CYS A 459 6.24 -15.56 -16.43
N CYS A 460 7.18 -15.61 -15.50
CA CYS A 460 8.24 -14.61 -15.35
C CYS A 460 9.60 -15.33 -15.29
N PHE A 461 10.25 -15.47 -16.45
CA PHE A 461 11.67 -15.77 -16.53
C PHE A 461 12.45 -14.52 -16.15
N GLN A 462 13.54 -14.65 -15.39
CA GLN A 462 14.45 -13.54 -15.09
C GLN A 462 15.90 -14.02 -15.01
N ILE A 463 16.83 -13.15 -15.36
CA ILE A 463 18.28 -13.41 -15.31
C ILE A 463 18.85 -12.84 -14.01
N MET A 464 19.56 -13.69 -13.27
CA MET A 464 20.44 -13.30 -12.17
C MET A 464 21.88 -13.17 -12.66
N GLU A 465 22.56 -12.14 -12.19
CA GLU A 465 24.00 -11.94 -12.42
C GLU A 465 24.85 -12.94 -11.60
N PRO A 466 26.12 -13.18 -11.97
CA PRO A 466 27.10 -13.84 -11.12
C PRO A 466 27.15 -13.25 -9.70
N ASN A 467 27.41 -14.10 -8.70
CA ASN A 467 27.58 -13.71 -7.29
C ASN A 467 26.52 -12.70 -6.79
N SER A 468 25.24 -13.11 -6.86
CA SER A 468 24.09 -12.25 -6.53
C SER A 468 22.98 -12.97 -5.76
N THR A 469 22.20 -12.21 -4.99
CA THR A 469 20.96 -12.67 -4.35
C THR A 469 19.78 -11.83 -4.81
N TRP A 470 18.71 -12.49 -5.22
CA TRP A 470 17.47 -11.90 -5.67
C TRP A 470 16.32 -12.26 -4.72
N GLY A 471 15.67 -11.23 -4.17
CA GLY A 471 14.53 -11.38 -3.26
C GLY A 471 13.19 -11.28 -3.99
N ALA A 472 12.31 -12.26 -3.77
CA ALA A 472 10.97 -12.38 -4.34
C ALA A 472 9.87 -12.14 -3.30
N VAL A 473 8.69 -11.70 -3.76
CA VAL A 473 7.47 -11.64 -2.93
C VAL A 473 6.40 -12.59 -3.47
N MET A 474 6.07 -13.62 -2.70
CA MET A 474 4.95 -14.51 -2.98
C MET A 474 3.72 -14.06 -2.18
N THR A 475 2.60 -13.85 -2.88
CA THR A 475 1.36 -13.32 -2.29
C THR A 475 0.24 -14.35 -2.41
N MET A 476 -0.25 -14.85 -1.28
CA MET A 476 -1.43 -15.73 -1.24
C MET A 476 -2.69 -14.89 -1.01
N LYS A 477 -3.73 -15.10 -1.83
CA LYS A 477 -5.08 -14.57 -1.62
C LYS A 477 -5.95 -15.68 -1.03
N GLN A 478 -6.17 -15.63 0.28
CA GLN A 478 -6.96 -16.64 0.95
C GLN A 478 -8.47 -16.39 0.76
N CYS A 479 -9.19 -17.45 0.43
CA CYS A 479 -10.65 -17.50 0.37
C CYS A 479 -11.16 -18.41 1.49
N GLU A 480 -12.47 -18.36 1.75
CA GLU A 480 -13.18 -19.40 2.52
C GLU A 480 -13.93 -20.31 1.55
N PRO A 481 -13.92 -21.66 1.75
CA PRO A 481 -13.09 -22.37 2.72
C PRO A 481 -11.59 -22.30 2.39
N PRO A 482 -10.68 -22.46 3.38
CA PRO A 482 -9.25 -22.49 3.13
C PRO A 482 -8.88 -23.62 2.15
N PRO A 483 -7.98 -23.37 1.16
CA PRO A 483 -7.42 -24.44 0.36
C PRO A 483 -6.50 -25.29 1.26
N TRP A 484 -7.01 -26.46 1.65
CA TRP A 484 -6.33 -27.43 2.52
C TRP A 484 -5.17 -28.17 1.82
N ASP A 485 -5.08 -28.06 0.50
CA ASP A 485 -3.95 -28.58 -0.28
C ASP A 485 -2.68 -27.75 -0.11
N THR A 486 -1.57 -28.44 0.18
CA THR A 486 -0.22 -27.83 0.16
C THR A 486 0.14 -27.50 -1.28
N CYS A 487 0.04 -26.23 -1.65
CA CYS A 487 0.44 -25.72 -2.95
C CYS A 487 1.96 -25.89 -3.14
N LYS A 488 2.39 -26.32 -4.33
CA LYS A 488 3.80 -26.61 -4.63
C LYS A 488 4.25 -25.84 -5.86
N PHE A 489 5.49 -25.38 -5.80
CA PHE A 489 6.15 -24.62 -6.85
C PHE A 489 7.46 -25.29 -7.22
N GLU A 490 7.69 -25.45 -8.50
CA GLU A 490 8.97 -25.85 -9.06
C GLU A 490 9.74 -24.59 -9.48
N VAL A 491 10.94 -24.44 -8.95
CA VAL A 491 11.88 -23.40 -9.38
C VAL A 491 12.89 -24.05 -10.30
N LEU A 492 12.86 -23.66 -11.58
CA LEU A 492 13.89 -24.00 -12.54
C LEU A 492 14.97 -22.92 -12.52
N MET A 493 16.23 -23.36 -12.58
CA MET A 493 17.41 -22.51 -12.71
C MET A 493 18.26 -23.05 -13.87
N ILE A 494 18.68 -22.16 -14.77
CA ILE A 494 19.37 -22.44 -16.02
C ILE A 494 20.70 -21.71 -15.99
N VAL A 495 21.79 -22.45 -15.83
CA VAL A 495 23.15 -21.89 -15.79
C VAL A 495 23.71 -21.87 -17.22
N MET A 496 24.16 -20.71 -17.67
CA MET A 496 24.77 -20.52 -19.00
C MET A 496 26.11 -19.81 -18.87
N LEU A 497 27.07 -20.09 -19.76
CA LEU A 497 28.39 -19.44 -19.77
C LEU A 497 28.35 -17.92 -20.07
N SER A 498 27.23 -17.41 -20.60
CA SER A 498 27.03 -16.00 -20.91
C SER A 498 25.54 -15.62 -20.89
N GLU A 499 25.25 -14.32 -20.93
CA GLU A 499 23.89 -13.78 -20.78
C GLU A 499 23.05 -13.89 -22.07
N GLU A 500 23.68 -13.82 -23.25
CA GLU A 500 22.97 -13.78 -24.54
C GLU A 500 22.10 -15.02 -24.83
N PRO A 501 22.52 -16.26 -24.52
CA PRO A 501 21.66 -17.44 -24.62
C PRO A 501 20.43 -17.36 -23.70
N LEU A 502 20.56 -16.74 -22.51
CA LEU A 502 19.45 -16.58 -21.57
C LEU A 502 18.42 -15.57 -22.10
N LYS A 503 18.86 -14.44 -22.67
CA LYS A 503 17.98 -13.47 -23.36
C LYS A 503 17.25 -14.11 -24.54
N HIS A 504 17.95 -14.96 -25.30
CA HIS A 504 17.35 -15.68 -26.42
C HIS A 504 16.30 -16.70 -25.97
N LEU A 505 16.54 -17.40 -24.85
CA LEU A 505 15.53 -18.26 -24.21
C LEU A 505 14.33 -17.42 -23.73
N GLU A 506 14.57 -16.29 -23.04
CA GLU A 506 13.53 -15.36 -22.58
C GLU A 506 12.59 -14.91 -23.72
N GLU A 507 13.14 -14.54 -24.90
CA GLU A 507 12.35 -14.21 -26.08
C GLU A 507 11.46 -15.37 -26.56
N TYR A 508 11.98 -16.59 -26.60
CA TYR A 508 11.23 -17.75 -27.10
C TYR A 508 10.11 -18.15 -26.15
N LEU A 509 10.37 -18.08 -24.84
CA LEU A 509 9.41 -18.38 -23.79
C LEU A 509 8.31 -17.31 -23.72
N THR A 510 8.68 -16.03 -23.80
CA THR A 510 7.73 -14.89 -23.87
C THR A 510 6.86 -14.95 -25.13
N ARG A 511 7.38 -15.46 -26.25
CA ARG A 511 6.63 -15.67 -27.50
C ARG A 511 5.86 -17.00 -27.54
N GLY A 512 5.84 -17.79 -26.45
CA GLY A 512 5.15 -19.08 -26.38
C GLY A 512 5.68 -20.15 -27.36
N LYS A 513 6.93 -20.04 -27.82
CA LYS A 513 7.53 -20.91 -28.84
C LYS A 513 8.17 -22.19 -28.28
N LEU A 514 8.40 -22.25 -26.98
CA LEU A 514 8.87 -23.46 -26.27
C LEU A 514 7.86 -23.81 -25.17
N SER A 515 7.54 -25.09 -25.05
CA SER A 515 6.76 -25.67 -23.96
C SER A 515 7.66 -26.11 -22.81
N MET A 516 7.07 -26.20 -21.61
CA MET A 516 7.79 -26.52 -20.37
C MET A 516 7.96 -28.03 -20.18
N ASP A 517 8.78 -28.64 -21.04
CA ASP A 517 9.00 -30.08 -21.07
C ASP A 517 10.46 -30.45 -21.41
N SER A 518 10.70 -31.68 -21.84
CA SER A 518 12.03 -32.18 -22.23
C SER A 518 12.66 -31.41 -23.41
N SER A 519 11.87 -30.71 -24.22
CA SER A 519 12.37 -29.83 -25.29
C SER A 519 13.14 -28.61 -24.74
N LEU A 520 12.71 -28.01 -23.62
CA LEU A 520 13.45 -26.92 -22.98
C LEU A 520 14.77 -27.42 -22.40
N VAL A 521 14.77 -28.57 -21.71
CA VAL A 521 16.00 -29.17 -21.16
C VAL A 521 16.98 -29.47 -22.29
N LYS A 522 16.52 -30.15 -23.35
CA LYS A 522 17.33 -30.42 -24.53
C LYS A 522 17.85 -29.13 -25.19
N ARG A 523 17.03 -28.07 -25.26
CA ARG A 523 17.46 -26.81 -25.88
C ARG A 523 18.50 -26.06 -25.04
N VAL A 524 18.48 -26.20 -23.72
CA VAL A 524 19.55 -25.71 -22.84
C VAL A 524 20.83 -26.53 -23.05
N GLU A 525 20.72 -27.85 -23.14
CA GLU A 525 21.86 -28.75 -23.43
C GLU A 525 22.48 -28.46 -24.81
N GLU A 526 21.67 -28.21 -25.84
CA GLU A 526 22.10 -27.77 -27.19
C GLU A 526 22.86 -26.42 -27.17
N LEU A 527 22.57 -25.56 -26.19
CA LEU A 527 23.24 -24.28 -25.98
C LEU A 527 24.42 -24.38 -24.98
N GLY A 528 24.72 -25.57 -24.47
CA GLY A 528 25.84 -25.83 -23.54
C GLY A 528 25.59 -25.43 -22.08
N GLY A 529 24.33 -25.33 -21.66
CA GLY A 529 23.93 -25.00 -20.28
C GLY A 529 23.55 -26.20 -19.41
N GLU A 530 23.29 -25.93 -18.13
CA GLU A 530 22.82 -26.92 -17.15
C GLU A 530 21.49 -26.49 -16.50
N VAL A 531 20.55 -27.43 -16.38
CA VAL A 531 19.24 -27.20 -15.74
C VAL A 531 19.21 -27.81 -14.33
N HIS A 532 18.87 -26.96 -13.37
CA HIS A 532 18.72 -27.27 -11.96
C HIS A 532 17.28 -27.05 -11.50
N ARG A 533 16.85 -27.79 -10.47
CA ARG A 533 15.48 -27.77 -9.94
C ARG A 533 15.48 -27.64 -8.42
N ALA A 534 14.52 -26.89 -7.89
CA ALA A 534 14.21 -26.84 -6.46
C ALA A 534 12.69 -26.83 -6.24
N MET A 535 12.21 -27.50 -5.19
CA MET A 535 10.78 -27.60 -4.87
C MET A 535 10.45 -26.76 -3.63
N VAL A 536 9.58 -25.77 -3.80
CA VAL A 536 9.09 -24.89 -2.72
C VAL A 536 7.64 -25.25 -2.40
N LYS A 537 7.32 -25.38 -1.11
CA LYS A 537 5.96 -25.64 -0.61
C LYS A 537 5.37 -24.36 -0.04
N ALA A 538 4.08 -24.09 -0.31
CA ALA A 538 3.30 -23.10 0.42
C ALA A 538 2.29 -23.84 1.32
N VAL A 539 2.36 -23.55 2.62
CA VAL A 539 1.58 -24.23 3.67
C VAL A 539 0.74 -23.18 4.40
N ILE A 540 -0.56 -23.44 4.55
CA ILE A 540 -1.40 -22.65 5.46
C ILE A 540 -1.18 -23.14 6.88
N CYS A 541 -0.99 -22.21 7.82
CA CYS A 541 -0.89 -22.49 9.24
C CYS A 541 -1.91 -21.67 10.04
N ASP A 542 -2.09 -22.01 11.32
CA ASP A 542 -2.85 -21.17 12.24
C ASP A 542 -2.26 -19.75 12.32
N PRO A 543 -3.05 -18.75 12.75
CA PRO A 543 -2.53 -17.44 13.07
C PRO A 543 -1.53 -17.54 14.24
N GLU A 544 -0.23 -17.51 13.94
CA GLU A 544 0.77 -17.08 14.92
C GLU A 544 0.30 -15.76 15.55
N ALA A 545 0.47 -15.58 16.86
CA ALA A 545 -0.04 -14.42 17.58
C ALA A 545 0.51 -13.12 16.95
N VAL A 546 -0.30 -12.48 16.10
CA VAL A 546 0.15 -11.38 15.23
C VAL A 546 0.47 -10.15 16.07
N LEU A 547 1.76 -10.03 16.40
CA LEU A 547 2.30 -8.93 17.17
C LEU A 547 1.88 -7.60 16.55
N HIS A 548 1.20 -6.82 17.40
CA HIS A 548 -0.04 -6.15 17.00
C HIS A 548 0.20 -4.73 16.45
N ASN A 549 1.18 -4.61 15.51
CA ASN A 549 1.70 -3.41 14.85
C ASN A 549 1.20 -2.07 15.44
N GLN A 550 1.68 -1.72 16.64
CA GLN A 550 1.28 -0.50 17.33
C GLN A 550 1.72 0.72 16.51
N LYS A 551 0.72 1.46 16.01
CA LYS A 551 0.93 2.68 15.24
C LYS A 551 1.12 3.84 16.20
N PHE A 552 2.37 4.16 16.51
CA PHE A 552 2.72 5.45 17.11
C PHE A 552 2.23 6.57 16.19
N LYS A 553 1.11 7.21 16.54
CA LYS A 553 0.77 8.53 16.03
C LYS A 553 1.57 9.53 16.87
N PRO A 554 2.55 10.27 16.31
CA PRO A 554 3.12 11.40 17.03
C PRO A 554 2.06 12.51 17.15
N PRO A 555 1.89 13.14 18.33
CA PRO A 555 0.97 14.25 18.51
C PRO A 555 1.55 15.52 17.86
N MET A 556 0.90 15.99 16.80
CA MET A 556 1.03 17.35 16.26
C MET A 556 2.43 17.85 15.84
N LEU A 557 3.40 16.95 15.56
CA LEU A 557 4.57 17.33 14.76
C LEU A 557 4.30 17.13 13.26
N ASP A 558 4.41 18.21 12.49
CA ASP A 558 4.31 18.19 11.04
C ASP A 558 5.69 17.96 10.41
N PHE A 559 5.99 16.70 10.08
CA PHE A 559 7.29 16.27 9.56
C PHE A 559 7.62 16.82 8.16
N ARG A 560 6.68 17.45 7.45
CA ARG A 560 6.88 18.03 6.10
C ARG A 560 7.95 19.12 6.03
N HIS A 561 8.30 19.72 7.17
CA HIS A 561 9.30 20.79 7.30
C HIS A 561 10.62 20.32 7.93
N ILE A 562 10.79 19.01 8.16
CA ILE A 562 12.02 18.43 8.74
C ILE A 562 12.92 17.96 7.61
N ARG A 563 14.18 18.43 7.63
CA ARG A 563 15.16 18.20 6.54
C ARG A 563 16.22 17.18 6.91
N TYR A 564 16.69 17.23 8.15
CA TYR A 564 17.74 16.35 8.67
C TYR A 564 17.38 15.87 10.07
N VAL A 565 17.82 14.65 10.37
CA VAL A 565 17.51 13.90 11.58
C VAL A 565 18.77 13.23 12.13
N ASP A 566 18.78 13.03 13.44
CA ASP A 566 19.77 12.22 14.16
C ASP A 566 19.13 11.61 15.40
N VAL A 567 19.54 10.40 15.78
CA VAL A 567 18.94 9.66 16.90
C VAL A 567 19.95 9.53 18.03
N HIS A 568 19.56 9.88 19.26
CA HIS A 568 20.47 9.78 20.39
C HIS A 568 20.82 8.30 20.67
N PRO A 569 22.10 7.95 20.91
CA PRO A 569 22.51 6.55 21.06
C PRO A 569 21.87 5.86 22.27
N THR A 570 21.68 6.57 23.38
CA THR A 570 21.16 6.02 24.65
C THR A 570 19.76 6.51 25.03
N GLU A 571 19.36 7.68 24.55
CA GLU A 571 18.14 8.35 25.02
C GLU A 571 17.00 8.15 24.02
N PRO A 572 15.73 8.25 24.44
CA PRO A 572 14.59 8.14 23.55
C PRO A 572 14.38 9.39 22.68
N TRP A 573 15.44 10.00 22.16
CA TRP A 573 15.44 11.34 21.59
C TRP A 573 15.81 11.37 20.11
N ILE A 574 15.08 12.17 19.33
CA ILE A 574 15.38 12.50 17.92
C ILE A 574 15.71 13.99 17.85
N LEU A 575 16.90 14.32 17.32
CA LEU A 575 17.34 15.66 16.96
C LEU A 575 16.88 15.95 15.53
N MET A 576 16.27 17.10 15.30
CA MET A 576 15.59 17.42 14.03
C MET A 576 15.85 18.88 13.63
N ALA A 577 16.40 19.08 12.43
CA ALA A 577 16.48 20.39 11.78
C ALA A 577 15.19 20.68 11.01
N GLN A 578 14.63 21.87 11.26
CA GLN A 578 13.39 22.36 10.69
C GLN A 578 13.65 23.54 9.74
N ASP A 579 12.79 23.72 8.73
CA ASP A 579 12.79 24.92 7.88
C ASP A 579 12.77 26.22 8.71
N GLY A 580 13.45 27.26 8.22
CA GLY A 580 13.63 28.50 8.99
C GLY A 580 14.64 28.39 10.14
N GLY A 581 15.68 27.57 10.00
CA GLY A 581 16.89 27.64 10.83
C GLY A 581 16.79 27.13 12.26
N HIS A 582 15.73 26.38 12.57
CA HIS A 582 15.49 25.86 13.91
C HIS A 582 15.97 24.41 14.08
N VAL A 583 16.48 24.11 15.26
CA VAL A 583 16.78 22.74 15.71
C VAL A 583 15.90 22.40 16.91
N SER A 584 15.42 21.16 16.97
CA SER A 584 14.59 20.66 18.07
C SER A 584 14.98 19.24 18.47
N ILE A 585 14.76 18.91 19.74
CA ILE A 585 14.87 17.54 20.25
C ILE A 585 13.48 17.10 20.70
N TRP A 586 13.05 15.93 20.27
CA TRP A 586 11.77 15.32 20.59
C TRP A 586 11.96 13.93 21.20
N ASN A 587 11.29 13.68 22.31
CA ASN A 587 11.31 12.40 23.01
C ASN A 587 10.24 11.48 22.41
N TYR A 588 10.64 10.41 21.73
CA TYR A 588 9.72 9.51 21.05
C TYR A 588 8.97 8.53 21.98
N GLN A 589 9.37 8.43 23.26
CA GLN A 589 8.66 7.65 24.28
C GLN A 589 7.59 8.49 25.00
N THR A 590 7.94 9.66 25.53
CA THR A 590 6.95 10.55 26.17
C THR A 590 6.09 11.32 25.16
N GLN A 591 6.53 11.35 23.90
CA GLN A 591 5.97 12.15 22.80
C GLN A 591 6.10 13.67 22.98
N GLU A 592 6.95 14.14 23.91
CA GLU A 592 7.14 15.55 24.23
C GLU A 592 8.36 16.16 23.52
N ARG A 593 8.30 17.47 23.24
CA ARG A 593 9.44 18.21 22.70
C ARG A 593 10.34 18.72 23.83
N VAL A 594 11.48 18.05 24.01
CA VAL A 594 12.52 18.38 25.01
C VAL A 594 13.04 19.81 24.83
N MET A 595 13.30 20.24 23.58
CA MET A 595 13.77 21.60 23.29
C MET A 595 13.44 22.08 21.87
N LYS A 596 13.43 23.40 21.66
CA LYS A 596 13.52 24.07 20.36
C LYS A 596 14.46 25.27 20.49
N LEU A 597 15.40 25.43 19.57
CA LEU A 597 16.35 26.54 19.53
C LEU A 597 16.47 27.06 18.08
N GLU A 598 16.65 28.36 17.92
CA GLU A 598 17.05 28.96 16.64
C GLU A 598 18.59 28.97 16.58
N VAL A 599 19.17 28.34 15.57
CA VAL A 599 20.63 28.12 15.44
C VAL A 599 21.29 29.12 14.47
N THR A 600 20.47 29.94 13.82
CA THR A 600 20.87 30.87 12.76
C THR A 600 20.80 32.32 13.22
N ARG A 601 21.50 33.20 12.51
CA ARG A 601 21.32 34.65 12.69
C ARG A 601 20.20 35.11 11.77
N VAL A 602 19.39 36.07 12.21
CA VAL A 602 18.33 36.66 11.38
C VAL A 602 18.95 37.32 10.15
N HIS A 603 18.85 36.68 8.98
CA HIS A 603 19.42 37.20 7.75
C HIS A 603 18.60 38.41 7.28
N THR A 604 19.22 39.60 7.25
CA THR A 604 18.68 40.71 6.49
C THR A 604 18.76 40.38 4.98
N PRO A 605 17.84 40.86 4.12
CA PRO A 605 17.86 40.53 2.69
C PRO A 605 19.17 40.90 1.97
N ALA A 606 19.90 41.91 2.45
CA ALA A 606 21.20 42.30 1.90
C ALA A 606 22.32 41.28 2.17
N THR A 607 22.22 40.51 3.28
CA THR A 607 23.24 39.55 3.74
C THR A 607 23.04 38.12 3.23
N LEU A 608 21.99 37.84 2.43
CA LEU A 608 21.73 36.51 1.89
C LEU A 608 22.85 36.04 0.94
N SER A 609 23.31 34.80 1.11
CA SER A 609 24.35 34.19 0.26
C SER A 609 23.89 34.07 -1.21
N ARG A 610 24.83 33.87 -2.16
CA ARG A 610 24.51 33.81 -3.60
C ARG A 610 23.46 32.72 -3.93
N TRP A 611 23.49 31.61 -3.20
CA TRP A 611 22.54 30.50 -3.33
C TRP A 611 21.09 30.91 -2.97
N ALA A 612 20.90 31.69 -1.89
CA ALA A 612 19.58 32.11 -1.43
C ALA A 612 18.89 33.16 -2.33
N ARG A 613 19.61 33.75 -3.30
CA ARG A 613 19.08 34.76 -4.23
C ARG A 613 18.49 34.19 -5.52
N GLY A 614 18.65 32.88 -5.76
CA GLY A 614 18.27 32.23 -7.03
C GLY A 614 16.96 31.43 -7.01
N SER A 615 16.28 31.32 -5.86
CA SER A 615 15.04 30.54 -5.69
C SER A 615 13.88 31.44 -5.25
N THR A 616 12.70 31.26 -5.86
CA THR A 616 11.52 32.11 -5.67
C THR A 616 10.49 31.51 -4.71
N SER A 617 10.93 30.71 -3.74
CA SER A 617 10.09 30.08 -2.71
C SER A 617 10.48 30.54 -1.31
N ASP A 618 9.49 30.86 -0.46
CA ASP A 618 9.66 31.48 0.87
C ASP A 618 10.24 30.55 1.96
N HIS A 619 10.96 29.50 1.58
CA HIS A 619 11.39 28.41 2.45
C HIS A 619 12.92 28.29 2.43
N TRP A 620 13.60 29.25 3.07
CA TRP A 620 15.06 29.28 3.15
C TRP A 620 15.63 28.17 4.07
N TRP A 621 16.54 27.36 3.52
CA TRP A 621 17.28 26.34 4.27
C TRP A 621 18.50 26.99 4.92
N PHE A 622 18.53 27.04 6.26
CA PHE A 622 19.60 27.71 7.00
C PHE A 622 20.42 26.80 7.94
N VAL A 623 19.97 25.57 8.21
CA VAL A 623 20.69 24.59 9.05
C VAL A 623 20.73 23.23 8.37
N PHE A 624 21.91 22.61 8.36
CA PHE A 624 22.18 21.32 7.75
C PHE A 624 22.75 20.32 8.78
N CYS A 625 22.43 19.04 8.60
CA CYS A 625 22.99 17.89 9.32
C CYS A 625 23.33 18.12 10.82
N PRO A 626 22.34 18.45 11.68
CA PRO A 626 22.59 18.50 13.11
C PRO A 626 22.92 17.08 13.60
N LYS A 627 23.98 16.94 14.41
CA LYS A 627 24.44 15.66 14.97
C LYS A 627 24.72 15.77 16.46
N PHE A 628 24.32 14.75 17.22
CA PHE A 628 24.57 14.62 18.65
C PHE A 628 26.06 14.36 18.94
N ILE A 629 26.57 15.05 19.95
CA ILE A 629 27.82 14.75 20.63
C ILE A 629 27.46 14.28 22.06
N ALA A 630 26.81 13.10 22.11
CA ALA A 630 26.16 12.55 23.30
C ALA A 630 27.05 12.55 24.56
N ARG A 631 28.35 12.21 24.41
CA ARG A 631 29.31 12.12 25.52
C ARG A 631 29.61 13.46 26.22
N GLU A 632 29.44 14.58 25.52
CA GLU A 632 29.66 15.93 26.08
C GLU A 632 28.33 16.61 26.47
N GLN A 633 27.19 15.95 26.21
CA GLN A 633 25.83 16.52 26.25
C GLN A 633 25.60 17.72 25.30
N TRP A 634 26.21 17.67 24.11
CA TRP A 634 26.08 18.72 23.08
C TRP A 634 25.42 18.20 21.79
N PHE A 635 24.97 19.12 20.94
CA PHE A 635 24.80 18.88 19.51
C PHE A 635 25.58 19.90 18.70
N ALA A 636 26.05 19.49 17.52
CA ALA A 636 26.67 20.35 16.52
C ALA A 636 25.76 20.48 15.30
N ALA A 637 25.75 21.65 14.63
CA ALA A 637 24.96 21.91 13.44
C ALA A 637 25.71 22.85 12.46
N GLY A 638 25.58 22.62 11.15
CA GLY A 638 26.18 23.44 10.10
C GLY A 638 25.19 24.45 9.51
N ASP A 639 25.69 25.57 8.95
CA ASP A 639 24.85 26.60 8.30
C ASP A 639 25.25 26.92 6.84
N THR A 640 24.51 27.85 6.22
CA THR A 640 24.71 28.34 4.84
C THR A 640 25.99 29.14 4.63
N ASP A 641 26.59 29.65 5.70
CA ASP A 641 27.65 30.65 5.66
C ASP A 641 29.02 30.04 6.00
N GLY A 642 29.05 28.70 6.11
CA GLY A 642 30.25 27.90 6.34
C GLY A 642 30.61 27.69 7.82
N TRP A 643 29.69 28.03 8.75
CA TRP A 643 29.92 27.89 10.19
C TRP A 643 29.42 26.56 10.72
N VAL A 644 30.08 26.10 11.79
CA VAL A 644 29.57 25.07 12.71
C VAL A 644 29.29 25.74 14.05
N ARG A 645 28.11 25.47 14.61
CA ARG A 645 27.73 25.89 15.96
C ARG A 645 27.46 24.67 16.82
N VAL A 646 27.88 24.76 18.08
CA VAL A 646 27.80 23.68 19.08
C VAL A 646 27.07 24.23 20.30
N TYR A 647 26.06 23.49 20.78
CA TYR A 647 25.20 23.89 21.89
C TYR A 647 25.04 22.74 22.88
N SER A 648 24.94 23.04 24.17
CA SER A 648 24.47 22.05 25.16
C SER A 648 22.97 21.84 25.01
N TYR A 649 22.51 20.60 24.93
CA TYR A 649 21.08 20.30 25.04
C TYR A 649 20.60 20.18 26.50
N THR A 650 21.49 20.35 27.47
CA THR A 650 21.17 20.35 28.90
C THR A 650 20.94 21.76 29.43
N THR A 651 21.75 22.75 29.00
CA THR A 651 21.59 24.16 29.42
C THR A 651 21.04 25.09 28.34
N MET A 652 20.99 24.64 27.08
CA MET A 652 20.69 25.45 25.87
C MET A 652 21.75 26.50 25.51
N ASP A 653 22.87 26.57 26.25
CA ASP A 653 23.96 27.50 25.96
C ASP A 653 24.74 27.13 24.70
N LYS A 654 25.26 28.14 24.01
CA LYS A 654 26.23 27.98 22.92
C LYS A 654 27.61 27.69 23.50
N VAL A 655 28.14 26.51 23.19
CA VAL A 655 29.46 26.04 23.60
C VAL A 655 30.55 26.59 22.67
N MET A 656 30.31 26.59 21.36
CA MET A 656 31.28 27.08 20.36
C MET A 656 30.58 27.52 19.06
N GLU A 657 31.20 28.46 18.34
CA GLU A 657 30.84 28.87 16.98
C GLU A 657 32.13 29.18 16.20
N PHE A 658 32.40 28.42 15.13
CA PHE A 658 33.61 28.58 14.31
C PHE A 658 33.30 28.42 12.82
N LYS A 659 34.05 29.11 11.95
CA LYS A 659 33.93 28.98 10.49
C LYS A 659 34.76 27.78 10.02
N ALA A 660 34.10 26.75 9.51
CA ALA A 660 34.75 25.52 9.07
C ALA A 660 35.09 25.54 7.57
N HIS A 661 34.20 26.11 6.74
CA HIS A 661 34.35 26.21 5.28
C HIS A 661 33.94 27.61 4.80
N ASP A 662 34.17 27.92 3.53
CA ASP A 662 33.68 29.16 2.89
C ASP A 662 32.37 28.97 2.11
N GLU A 663 31.93 27.72 1.99
CA GLU A 663 30.66 27.26 1.42
C GLU A 663 29.82 26.55 2.51
N PRO A 664 28.49 26.35 2.33
CA PRO A 664 27.60 25.75 3.33
C PRO A 664 28.09 24.42 3.94
N VAL A 665 28.04 24.26 5.27
CA VAL A 665 28.49 23.01 5.92
C VAL A 665 27.39 21.95 5.88
N CYS A 666 27.25 21.31 4.72
CA CYS A 666 26.17 20.36 4.45
C CYS A 666 26.32 19.02 5.17
N LEU A 667 27.51 18.63 5.63
CA LEU A 667 27.77 17.34 6.27
C LEU A 667 28.60 17.48 7.55
N LEU A 668 28.10 16.86 8.63
CA LEU A 668 28.79 16.66 9.89
C LEU A 668 28.88 15.16 10.22
N CYS A 669 30.03 14.69 10.68
CA CYS A 669 30.19 13.31 11.15
C CYS A 669 31.00 13.26 12.46
N VAL A 670 30.30 13.03 13.58
CA VAL A 670 30.86 12.95 14.93
C VAL A 670 31.59 11.61 15.12
N HIS A 671 32.83 11.65 15.57
CA HIS A 671 33.60 10.43 15.85
C HIS A 671 33.05 9.69 17.08
N PRO A 672 32.88 8.36 17.05
CA PRO A 672 32.21 7.60 18.11
C PRO A 672 32.90 7.68 19.48
N THR A 673 34.24 7.57 19.54
CA THR A 673 35.00 7.55 20.82
C THR A 673 35.91 8.77 21.06
N ARG A 674 36.80 9.12 20.11
CA ARG A 674 37.73 10.28 20.18
C ARG A 674 37.02 11.63 20.00
N PRO A 675 37.55 12.75 20.53
CA PRO A 675 36.95 14.10 20.48
C PRO A 675 37.08 14.78 19.11
N PHE A 676 36.67 14.08 18.04
CA PHE A 676 36.80 14.55 16.66
C PHE A 676 35.46 14.79 15.96
N LEU A 677 35.39 15.87 15.17
CA LEU A 677 34.32 16.15 14.22
C LEU A 677 34.89 16.20 12.79
N LEU A 678 34.26 15.51 11.83
CA LEU A 678 34.46 15.75 10.41
C LEU A 678 33.42 16.74 9.87
N THR A 679 33.85 17.65 9.00
CA THR A 679 33.00 18.60 8.27
C THR A 679 33.27 18.50 6.77
N ALA A 680 32.22 18.61 5.94
CA ALA A 680 32.34 18.73 4.48
C ALA A 680 31.17 19.53 3.87
N THR A 681 31.31 19.87 2.58
CA THR A 681 30.30 20.55 1.77
C THR A 681 30.11 19.82 0.43
N TYR A 682 29.09 20.20 -0.34
CA TYR A 682 28.88 19.67 -1.71
C TYR A 682 29.79 20.30 -2.78
N ASN A 683 30.40 21.46 -2.49
CA ASN A 683 31.16 22.27 -3.45
C ASN A 683 32.67 22.35 -3.16
N ASP A 684 33.08 22.11 -1.91
CA ASP A 684 34.47 22.12 -1.45
C ASP A 684 35.10 20.74 -1.70
N GLU A 685 36.30 20.69 -2.28
CA GLU A 685 37.05 19.45 -2.48
C GLU A 685 37.61 18.87 -1.16
N TRP A 686 37.51 19.62 -0.06
CA TRP A 686 38.17 19.27 1.20
C TRP A 686 37.17 18.85 2.30
N ILE A 687 37.33 17.62 2.79
CA ILE A 687 36.81 17.20 4.10
C ILE A 687 37.80 17.69 5.16
N LYS A 688 37.33 18.20 6.30
CA LYS A 688 38.18 18.75 7.39
C LYS A 688 37.92 18.04 8.72
N LEU A 689 38.99 17.82 9.48
CA LEU A 689 38.98 17.17 10.80
C LEU A 689 39.30 18.19 11.90
N TRP A 690 38.45 18.23 12.93
CA TRP A 690 38.53 19.18 14.05
C TRP A 690 38.59 18.43 15.39
N ASP A 691 39.47 18.86 16.29
CA ASP A 691 39.64 18.28 17.63
C ASP A 691 39.17 19.26 18.71
N TRP A 692 38.08 18.91 19.40
CA TRP A 692 37.52 19.78 20.44
C TRP A 692 38.26 19.70 21.77
N SER A 693 39.01 18.63 22.05
CA SER A 693 39.89 18.58 23.23
C SER A 693 41.05 19.59 23.13
N LYS A 694 41.41 19.98 21.91
CA LYS A 694 42.34 21.07 21.59
C LYS A 694 41.65 22.41 21.31
N ASN A 695 40.46 22.64 21.87
CA ASN A 695 39.64 23.84 21.64
C ASN A 695 39.27 24.06 20.15
N TRP A 696 38.68 23.03 19.55
CA TRP A 696 38.19 23.00 18.16
C TRP A 696 39.26 23.33 17.11
N LYS A 697 40.49 22.85 17.35
CA LYS A 697 41.61 23.05 16.44
C LYS A 697 41.43 22.20 15.17
N PHE A 698 41.73 22.80 14.03
CA PHE A 698 41.91 22.08 12.76
C PHE A 698 43.14 21.16 12.82
N GLU A 699 42.95 19.86 12.57
CA GLU A 699 44.03 18.86 12.63
C GLU A 699 44.45 18.35 11.24
N ASN A 700 43.50 18.03 10.35
CA ASN A 700 43.80 17.43 9.04
C ASN A 700 42.72 17.74 7.99
N LYS A 701 43.04 17.57 6.70
CA LYS A 701 42.09 17.65 5.57
C LYS A 701 42.36 16.60 4.49
N PHE A 702 41.31 16.17 3.81
CA PHE A 702 41.30 15.07 2.83
C PHE A 702 40.66 15.55 1.52
N ASN A 703 41.24 15.23 0.36
CA ASN A 703 40.79 15.79 -0.94
C ASN A 703 39.92 14.80 -1.73
N THR A 704 38.63 15.11 -1.90
CA THR A 704 37.66 14.27 -2.62
C THR A 704 37.86 14.28 -4.13
N GLN A 705 38.45 15.36 -4.67
CA GLN A 705 38.70 15.69 -6.08
C GLN A 705 37.41 15.98 -6.89
N ARG A 706 37.30 17.21 -7.40
CA ARG A 706 36.25 17.77 -8.29
C ARG A 706 34.79 17.76 -7.83
N HIS A 707 34.40 16.90 -6.90
CA HIS A 707 33.05 16.81 -6.37
C HIS A 707 33.09 16.71 -4.84
N GLY A 708 32.21 17.46 -4.16
CA GLY A 708 32.07 17.37 -2.71
C GLY A 708 31.51 16.02 -2.25
N SER A 709 31.53 15.79 -0.94
CA SER A 709 30.95 14.57 -0.36
C SER A 709 29.42 14.69 -0.29
N GLU A 710 28.71 13.61 -0.56
CA GLU A 710 27.26 13.49 -0.36
C GLU A 710 26.92 12.75 0.95
N GLN A 711 27.86 11.95 1.48
CA GLN A 711 27.76 11.29 2.78
C GLN A 711 29.15 11.14 3.42
N LEU A 712 29.23 11.27 4.75
CA LEU A 712 30.39 10.89 5.56
C LEU A 712 29.98 9.87 6.62
N MET A 713 30.80 8.87 6.89
CA MET A 713 30.56 7.90 7.98
C MET A 713 31.87 7.34 8.54
N TRP A 714 31.97 7.23 9.87
CA TRP A 714 33.03 6.48 10.54
C TRP A 714 32.81 4.97 10.40
N HIS A 715 33.89 4.18 10.32
CA HIS A 715 33.77 2.73 10.35
C HIS A 715 33.42 2.25 11.78
N PRO A 716 32.41 1.38 11.98
CA PRO A 716 31.87 1.08 13.31
C PRO A 716 32.84 0.35 14.24
N ARG A 717 33.72 -0.53 13.71
CA ARG A 717 34.79 -1.18 14.49
C ARG A 717 36.10 -0.38 14.50
N ASP A 718 36.77 -0.25 13.35
CA ASP A 718 38.02 0.53 13.25
C ASP A 718 37.78 2.05 13.17
N THR A 719 37.79 2.70 14.33
CA THR A 719 37.61 4.16 14.42
C THR A 719 38.78 4.99 13.86
N ASN A 720 39.86 4.39 13.34
CA ASN A 720 40.92 5.12 12.65
C ASN A 720 40.55 5.48 11.22
N ILE A 721 39.55 4.80 10.62
CA ILE A 721 39.12 4.99 9.23
C ILE A 721 37.66 5.50 9.12
N PHE A 722 37.41 6.24 8.04
CA PHE A 722 36.08 6.74 7.66
C PHE A 722 35.89 6.69 6.14
N ALA A 723 34.66 6.77 5.67
CA ALA A 723 34.33 6.82 4.24
C ALA A 723 33.66 8.14 3.86
N SER A 724 33.97 8.61 2.65
CA SER A 724 33.27 9.68 1.94
C SER A 724 32.64 9.14 0.66
N VAL A 725 31.32 9.29 0.53
CA VAL A 725 30.55 8.86 -0.65
C VAL A 725 30.32 10.06 -1.57
N SER A 726 30.45 9.85 -2.87
CA SER A 726 30.00 10.77 -3.92
C SER A 726 29.47 9.99 -5.11
N THR A 727 28.62 10.63 -5.93
CA THR A 727 28.20 10.15 -7.26
C THR A 727 29.34 9.60 -8.14
N SER A 728 30.59 10.08 -7.97
CA SER A 728 31.73 9.71 -8.83
C SER A 728 32.60 8.58 -8.27
N ASN A 729 32.80 8.55 -6.94
CA ASN A 729 33.64 7.58 -6.24
C ASN A 729 33.24 7.47 -4.76
N VAL A 730 33.53 6.33 -4.13
CA VAL A 730 33.54 6.19 -2.66
C VAL A 730 34.98 6.00 -2.21
N LYS A 731 35.48 6.91 -1.38
CA LYS A 731 36.85 6.87 -0.84
C LYS A 731 36.83 6.51 0.64
N VAL A 732 37.68 5.56 1.03
CA VAL A 732 37.97 5.24 2.44
C VAL A 732 39.28 5.93 2.82
N TRP A 733 39.33 6.50 4.02
CA TRP A 733 40.41 7.36 4.51
C TRP A 733 40.89 6.88 5.87
N GLU A 734 42.21 6.82 6.08
CA GLU A 734 42.77 6.81 7.42
C GLU A 734 42.94 8.26 7.93
N THR A 735 42.52 8.52 9.16
CA THR A 735 42.62 9.83 9.83
C THR A 735 43.99 10.51 9.78
N ARG A 736 45.07 9.73 9.67
CA ARG A 736 46.47 10.21 9.62
C ARG A 736 47.04 10.34 8.20
N SER A 737 46.37 9.77 7.20
CA SER A 737 46.77 9.83 5.79
C SER A 737 46.16 11.03 5.10
N SER A 738 46.88 11.61 4.13
CA SER A 738 46.34 12.58 3.16
C SER A 738 45.76 11.91 1.90
N HIS A 739 45.94 10.60 1.76
CA HIS A 739 45.52 9.78 0.62
C HIS A 739 44.49 8.73 1.06
N PRO A 740 43.52 8.36 0.19
CA PRO A 740 42.57 7.32 0.51
C PRO A 740 43.26 5.95 0.58
N THR A 741 42.78 5.08 1.46
CA THR A 741 43.25 3.69 1.61
C THR A 741 42.55 2.73 0.65
N ALA A 742 41.36 3.09 0.17
CA ALA A 742 40.62 2.37 -0.88
C ALA A 742 39.71 3.34 -1.67
N THR A 743 39.46 3.08 -2.95
CA THR A 743 38.60 3.87 -3.85
C THR A 743 37.66 2.99 -4.70
N LEU A 744 36.37 2.98 -4.36
CA LEU A 744 35.33 2.21 -5.07
C LEU A 744 34.60 3.05 -6.13
N LYS A 745 33.84 2.38 -7.02
CA LYS A 745 32.92 3.01 -7.99
C LYS A 745 31.91 3.93 -7.29
N GLY A 746 31.57 5.04 -7.93
CA GLY A 746 30.64 6.05 -7.40
C GLY A 746 29.26 5.53 -7.02
N ALA A 747 28.67 6.15 -6.01
CA ALA A 747 27.43 5.72 -5.38
C ALA A 747 26.64 6.91 -4.80
N LYS A 748 25.31 6.76 -4.74
CA LYS A 748 24.37 7.73 -4.16
C LYS A 748 24.31 7.64 -2.64
N LYS A 749 24.56 6.46 -2.08
CA LYS A 749 24.67 6.21 -0.63
C LYS A 749 25.61 5.02 -0.38
N GLY A 750 26.30 5.03 0.76
CA GLY A 750 27.10 3.92 1.27
C GLY A 750 26.74 3.59 2.72
N CYS A 751 27.09 2.38 3.15
CA CYS A 751 27.06 1.99 4.56
C CYS A 751 28.03 0.83 4.82
N TYR A 752 28.84 0.91 5.88
CA TYR A 752 29.71 -0.21 6.30
C TYR A 752 28.86 -1.40 6.75
N LEU A 753 29.20 -2.60 6.28
CA LEU A 753 28.47 -3.82 6.61
C LEU A 753 29.15 -4.56 7.76
N TYR A 754 28.43 -4.74 8.87
CA TYR A 754 28.89 -5.61 9.94
C TYR A 754 28.88 -7.07 9.47
N THR A 755 30.03 -7.75 9.62
CA THR A 755 30.12 -9.21 9.45
C THR A 755 30.68 -9.85 10.72
N GLU A 756 30.36 -11.12 10.97
CA GLU A 756 30.93 -11.89 12.09
C GLU A 756 32.44 -12.14 11.90
N SER A 757 32.93 -12.07 10.64
CA SER A 757 34.35 -12.05 10.30
C SER A 757 35.00 -10.67 10.49
N ASN A 758 36.34 -10.61 10.42
CA ASN A 758 37.09 -9.36 10.33
C ASN A 758 37.21 -8.80 8.89
N ARG A 759 36.32 -9.18 7.96
CA ARG A 759 36.28 -8.58 6.63
C ARG A 759 35.64 -7.19 6.69
N HIS A 760 36.34 -6.21 6.14
CA HIS A 760 35.88 -4.83 6.01
C HIS A 760 35.02 -4.70 4.76
N LEU A 761 33.71 -4.95 4.90
CA LEU A 761 32.75 -4.87 3.78
C LEU A 761 31.97 -3.54 3.78
N MET A 762 31.58 -3.08 2.60
CA MET A 762 30.70 -1.91 2.41
C MET A 762 29.58 -2.21 1.43
N VAL A 763 28.36 -1.80 1.76
CA VAL A 763 27.23 -1.78 0.81
C VAL A 763 27.17 -0.39 0.18
N THR A 764 27.04 -0.31 -1.14
CA THR A 764 26.82 0.93 -1.89
C THR A 764 25.57 0.85 -2.75
N LEU A 765 24.91 1.98 -2.96
CA LEU A 765 23.83 2.15 -3.94
C LEU A 765 24.36 2.85 -5.20
N THR A 766 24.51 2.09 -6.27
CA THR A 766 24.83 2.64 -7.60
C THR A 766 23.54 3.07 -8.29
N SER A 767 23.44 4.35 -8.68
CA SER A 767 22.37 4.86 -9.53
C SER A 767 22.96 5.49 -10.79
N ASP A 768 23.16 4.68 -11.84
CA ASP A 768 23.66 5.16 -13.13
C ASP A 768 22.50 5.40 -14.08
N TRP A 769 22.06 6.65 -14.19
CA TRP A 769 20.96 7.05 -15.07
C TRP A 769 21.29 6.92 -16.57
N ARG A 770 22.53 6.57 -16.94
CA ARG A 770 22.98 6.46 -18.34
C ARG A 770 23.01 5.02 -18.84
N THR A 771 23.04 4.03 -17.95
CA THR A 771 22.94 2.62 -18.31
C THR A 771 21.53 2.10 -18.10
N SER A 772 21.17 1.02 -18.78
CA SER A 772 19.95 0.26 -18.50
C SER A 772 20.15 -0.80 -17.41
N GLU A 773 21.22 -0.68 -16.62
CA GLU A 773 21.50 -1.58 -15.50
C GLU A 773 20.49 -1.28 -14.37
N LYS A 774 19.96 -2.33 -13.74
CA LYS A 774 18.96 -2.19 -12.68
C LYS A 774 19.64 -1.65 -11.41
N ASP A 775 19.06 -0.65 -10.74
CA ASP A 775 19.58 -0.14 -9.47
C ASP A 775 19.73 -1.28 -8.44
N THR A 776 20.97 -1.66 -8.16
CA THR A 776 21.32 -2.78 -7.29
C THR A 776 22.13 -2.29 -6.08
N SER A 777 21.97 -2.96 -4.95
CA SER A 777 22.89 -2.77 -3.82
C SER A 777 24.12 -3.65 -4.04
N GLN A 778 25.29 -3.03 -4.12
CA GLN A 778 26.55 -3.73 -4.40
C GLN A 778 27.37 -3.82 -3.11
N ILE A 779 27.92 -4.99 -2.81
CA ILE A 779 28.71 -5.28 -1.61
C ILE A 779 30.17 -5.42 -2.04
N TRP A 780 31.03 -4.59 -1.47
CA TRP A 780 32.45 -4.48 -1.80
C TRP A 780 33.30 -4.96 -0.64
N ASP A 781 34.44 -5.60 -0.94
CA ASP A 781 35.50 -5.80 0.04
C ASP A 781 36.53 -4.66 -0.06
N LEU A 782 36.74 -3.96 1.04
CA LEU A 782 37.62 -2.79 1.10
C LEU A 782 39.11 -3.14 1.09
N GLN A 783 39.48 -4.42 1.17
CA GLN A 783 40.85 -4.90 1.05
C GLN A 783 41.24 -5.30 -0.39
N THR A 784 40.28 -5.74 -1.21
CA THR A 784 40.54 -6.07 -2.64
C THR A 784 40.01 -5.03 -3.62
N GLU A 785 39.17 -4.09 -3.16
CA GLU A 785 38.42 -3.11 -3.96
C GLU A 785 37.38 -3.75 -4.93
N GLU A 786 37.11 -5.06 -4.79
CA GLU A 786 36.21 -5.80 -5.67
C GLU A 786 34.78 -5.88 -5.12
N CYS A 787 33.81 -5.95 -6.05
CA CYS A 787 32.40 -6.20 -5.75
C CYS A 787 32.21 -7.72 -5.50
N VAL A 788 32.08 -8.11 -4.24
CA VAL A 788 32.00 -9.51 -3.79
C VAL A 788 30.59 -10.09 -3.84
N HIS A 789 29.54 -9.26 -3.85
CA HIS A 789 28.14 -9.73 -3.98
C HIS A 789 27.19 -8.62 -4.43
N LYS A 790 26.11 -8.96 -5.14
CA LYS A 790 25.03 -8.01 -5.52
C LYS A 790 23.66 -8.41 -4.97
N LEU A 791 22.83 -7.42 -4.60
CA LEU A 791 21.45 -7.63 -4.14
C LEU A 791 20.43 -6.98 -5.09
N GLY A 792 19.41 -7.74 -5.46
CA GLY A 792 18.26 -7.29 -6.26
C GLY A 792 16.92 -7.74 -5.68
N LEU A 793 15.83 -7.11 -6.12
CA LEU A 793 14.46 -7.38 -5.65
C LEU A 793 13.47 -7.51 -6.80
N SER A 794 12.43 -8.32 -6.61
CA SER A 794 11.36 -8.53 -7.59
C SER A 794 10.51 -7.27 -7.79
N GLY A 795 10.68 -6.62 -8.94
CA GLY A 795 9.88 -5.44 -9.32
C GLY A 795 10.21 -4.15 -8.57
N SER A 796 11.35 -4.05 -7.90
CA SER A 796 11.80 -2.78 -7.34
C SER A 796 12.28 -1.83 -8.45
N GLY A 797 11.57 -0.73 -8.66
CA GLY A 797 12.16 0.46 -9.29
C GLY A 797 12.92 1.26 -8.22
N ILE A 798 14.22 1.47 -8.46
CA ILE A 798 15.15 2.32 -7.71
C ILE A 798 15.26 2.02 -6.20
N ILE A 799 16.32 1.31 -5.81
CA ILE A 799 16.76 1.23 -4.41
C ILE A 799 17.47 2.54 -4.06
N ASP A 800 16.74 3.51 -3.52
CA ASP A 800 17.28 4.84 -3.18
C ASP A 800 17.93 4.95 -1.80
N ASP A 801 17.70 4.00 -0.88
CA ASP A 801 18.15 4.13 0.51
C ASP A 801 18.57 2.79 1.16
N ILE A 802 19.59 2.87 2.03
CA ILE A 802 20.18 1.76 2.81
C ILE A 802 20.55 2.16 4.23
N ALA A 803 20.48 1.20 5.14
CA ALA A 803 21.09 1.27 6.47
C ALA A 803 21.62 -0.11 6.89
N CYS A 804 22.83 -0.18 7.43
CA CYS A 804 23.39 -1.38 8.06
C CYS A 804 23.33 -1.22 9.59
N HIS A 805 23.15 -2.33 10.32
CA HIS A 805 23.28 -2.32 11.78
C HIS A 805 24.77 -2.27 12.17
N PRO A 806 25.20 -1.44 13.13
CA PRO A 806 26.62 -1.22 13.45
C PRO A 806 27.32 -2.47 14.02
N THR A 807 26.56 -3.34 14.71
CA THR A 807 27.07 -4.42 15.56
C THR A 807 26.46 -5.80 15.27
N LEU A 808 25.59 -5.91 14.26
CA LEU A 808 24.83 -7.14 13.95
C LEU A 808 24.75 -7.31 12.43
N PRO A 809 24.71 -8.55 11.89
CA PRO A 809 24.63 -8.78 10.45
C PRO A 809 23.21 -8.55 9.93
N LEU A 810 22.76 -7.29 9.96
CA LEU A 810 21.46 -6.83 9.50
C LEU A 810 21.62 -5.65 8.54
N LEU A 811 20.95 -5.74 7.39
CA LEU A 811 20.89 -4.71 6.37
C LEU A 811 19.42 -4.38 6.07
N ALA A 812 19.10 -3.10 5.96
CA ALA A 812 17.83 -2.59 5.47
C ALA A 812 18.01 -1.91 4.12
N THR A 813 17.19 -2.25 3.12
CA THR A 813 17.16 -1.58 1.82
C THR A 813 15.74 -1.07 1.51
N ARG A 814 15.61 0.08 0.84
CA ARG A 814 14.29 0.58 0.39
C ARG A 814 13.93 -0.07 -0.95
N GLY A 815 12.99 -1.01 -0.94
CA GLY A 815 12.57 -1.76 -2.14
C GLY A 815 11.69 -0.94 -3.10
N THR A 816 10.71 -0.21 -2.58
CA THR A 816 9.91 0.78 -3.34
C THR A 816 9.56 1.95 -2.43
N ALA A 817 8.93 3.00 -2.96
CA ALA A 817 8.58 4.23 -2.23
C ALA A 817 8.04 4.01 -0.79
N ARG A 818 7.25 2.94 -0.56
CA ARG A 818 6.62 2.63 0.73
C ARG A 818 7.02 1.26 1.32
N THR A 819 8.15 0.69 0.89
CA THR A 819 8.54 -0.69 1.22
C THR A 819 9.98 -0.76 1.72
N VAL A 820 10.18 -1.31 2.92
CA VAL A 820 11.50 -1.60 3.50
C VAL A 820 11.74 -3.11 3.52
N CYS A 821 12.90 -3.54 3.03
CA CYS A 821 13.34 -4.92 2.98
C CYS A 821 14.45 -5.15 4.02
N LEU A 822 14.26 -6.13 4.91
CA LEU A 822 15.22 -6.52 5.95
C LEU A 822 15.97 -7.79 5.55
N TRP A 823 17.29 -7.72 5.55
CA TRP A 823 18.19 -8.77 5.10
C TRP A 823 19.11 -9.24 6.24
N ASP A 824 19.30 -10.54 6.32
CA ASP A 824 20.37 -11.19 7.08
C ASP A 824 21.67 -11.07 6.28
N ALA A 825 22.62 -10.27 6.79
CA ALA A 825 23.87 -9.94 6.11
C ALA A 825 25.00 -10.97 6.32
N ARG A 826 24.72 -12.13 6.92
CA ARG A 826 25.63 -13.28 6.88
C ARG A 826 25.79 -13.77 5.42
N PRO A 827 26.80 -14.59 5.07
CA PRO A 827 27.22 -14.85 3.69
C PRO A 827 26.21 -15.52 2.72
N ALA A 828 24.92 -15.60 3.04
CA ALA A 828 23.83 -15.97 2.14
C ALA A 828 22.88 -14.80 1.80
N TYR A 829 23.08 -13.62 2.41
CA TYR A 829 22.37 -12.36 2.14
C TYR A 829 20.85 -12.51 2.02
N ARG A 830 20.22 -13.17 3.00
CA ARG A 830 18.83 -13.63 2.90
C ARG A 830 17.83 -12.57 3.34
N LEU A 831 16.92 -12.17 2.44
CA LEU A 831 15.74 -11.36 2.74
C LEU A 831 14.84 -12.05 3.77
N GLN A 832 14.84 -11.55 5.00
CA GLN A 832 14.09 -12.10 6.14
C GLN A 832 12.64 -11.59 6.19
N LYS A 833 12.44 -10.31 5.89
CA LYS A 833 11.14 -9.65 6.06
C LYS A 833 10.97 -8.45 5.14
N ILE A 834 9.74 -8.20 4.74
CA ILE A 834 9.31 -7.03 3.99
C ILE A 834 8.31 -6.26 4.85
N ILE A 835 8.45 -4.94 4.91
CA ILE A 835 7.63 -4.04 5.71
C ILE A 835 7.01 -3.01 4.77
N ARG A 836 5.70 -3.12 4.55
CA ARG A 836 4.91 -2.08 3.86
C ARG A 836 4.49 -1.00 4.85
N LEU A 837 4.76 0.24 4.49
CA LEU A 837 4.46 1.44 5.29
C LEU A 837 3.35 2.24 4.61
N LYS A 838 2.70 3.15 5.36
CA LYS A 838 1.53 3.90 4.83
C LYS A 838 1.93 4.91 3.75
N ASP A 839 3.10 5.52 3.94
CA ASP A 839 3.57 6.73 3.30
C ASP A 839 5.02 6.55 2.79
N THR A 840 5.56 7.54 2.08
CA THR A 840 6.86 7.43 1.40
C THR A 840 8.03 7.51 2.37
N VAL A 841 8.96 6.56 2.29
CA VAL A 841 10.21 6.54 3.06
C VAL A 841 11.21 7.54 2.47
N LYS A 842 11.67 8.47 3.31
CA LYS A 842 12.71 9.47 3.00
C LYS A 842 14.10 9.07 3.49
N GLY A 843 14.17 8.28 4.55
CA GLY A 843 15.43 7.84 5.14
C GLY A 843 15.25 6.71 6.14
N MET A 844 16.33 5.98 6.39
CA MET A 844 16.44 4.89 7.36
C MET A 844 17.75 4.96 8.13
N GLU A 845 17.72 4.66 9.42
CA GLU A 845 18.90 4.61 10.30
C GLU A 845 18.71 3.58 11.43
N PHE A 846 19.73 2.79 11.75
CA PHE A 846 19.74 1.89 12.91
C PHE A 846 20.33 2.63 14.12
N ILE A 847 19.80 2.39 15.34
CA ILE A 847 20.41 2.95 16.55
C ILE A 847 21.82 2.37 16.77
N GLY A 848 22.75 3.24 17.17
CA GLY A 848 24.17 2.97 17.32
C GLY A 848 24.62 2.02 18.45
N THR A 849 23.72 1.37 19.20
CA THR A 849 24.05 0.65 20.44
C THR A 849 23.92 -0.86 20.33
N GLU A 850 24.86 -1.57 20.97
CA GLU A 850 25.08 -3.03 20.84
C GLU A 850 23.80 -3.88 21.07
N ASN A 851 22.91 -3.42 21.96
CA ASN A 851 21.69 -4.11 22.36
C ASN A 851 20.41 -3.60 21.67
N SER A 852 20.49 -2.60 20.78
CA SER A 852 19.31 -1.89 20.24
C SER A 852 19.00 -2.26 18.79
N THR A 853 18.23 -3.32 18.58
CA THR A 853 17.75 -3.77 17.28
C THR A 853 16.63 -2.90 16.67
N ARG A 854 16.67 -1.58 16.91
CA ARG A 854 15.67 -0.60 16.45
C ARG A 854 16.11 0.04 15.14
N LEU A 855 15.35 -0.20 14.08
CA LEU A 855 15.42 0.56 12.82
C LEU A 855 14.45 1.74 12.87
N PHE A 856 14.94 2.94 12.62
CA PHE A 856 14.14 4.15 12.46
C PHE A 856 13.88 4.35 10.97
N VAL A 857 12.62 4.57 10.60
CA VAL A 857 12.19 4.83 9.23
C VAL A 857 11.43 6.14 9.20
N PHE A 858 12.01 7.13 8.52
CA PHE A 858 11.50 8.49 8.42
C PHE A 858 10.59 8.59 7.19
N LEU A 859 9.31 8.94 7.38
CA LEU A 859 8.31 9.11 6.32
C LEU A 859 7.98 10.59 6.07
N ASP A 860 7.28 10.90 4.97
CA ASP A 860 6.78 12.25 4.64
C ASP A 860 6.00 12.95 5.79
N ARG A 861 5.33 12.19 6.66
CA ARG A 861 4.43 12.72 7.71
C ARG A 861 4.62 12.13 9.12
N GLU A 862 5.41 11.08 9.31
CA GLU A 862 5.58 10.39 10.60
C GLU A 862 6.92 9.63 10.67
N VAL A 863 7.40 9.27 11.88
CA VAL A 863 8.55 8.38 12.07
C VAL A 863 8.07 7.04 12.58
N THR A 864 8.44 5.96 11.90
CA THR A 864 8.12 4.58 12.30
C THR A 864 9.36 3.93 12.93
N ILE A 865 9.23 3.41 14.14
CA ILE A 865 10.29 2.68 14.84
C ILE A 865 9.99 1.17 14.76
N VAL A 866 10.90 0.40 14.19
CA VAL A 866 10.78 -1.05 13.98
C VAL A 866 11.76 -1.78 14.89
N LYS A 867 11.26 -2.45 15.95
CA LYS A 867 12.06 -3.30 16.85
C LYS A 867 12.14 -4.72 16.29
N ILE A 868 13.35 -5.18 15.95
CA ILE A 868 13.60 -6.52 15.38
C ILE A 868 14.09 -7.44 16.51
N ASN A 869 13.29 -8.38 17.02
CA ASN A 869 13.87 -9.37 17.94
C ASN A 869 14.60 -10.43 17.11
N LEU A 870 15.93 -10.38 17.09
CA LEU A 870 16.72 -11.60 16.91
C LEU A 870 16.25 -12.61 17.96
N GLY A 871 15.75 -13.77 17.51
CA GLY A 871 15.36 -14.85 18.41
C GLY A 871 16.54 -15.23 19.30
N THR A 872 16.28 -15.56 20.57
CA THR A 872 17.34 -15.78 21.55
C THR A 872 18.15 -17.04 21.24
N VAL A 873 19.18 -16.90 20.41
CA VAL A 873 20.34 -17.78 20.39
C VAL A 873 21.17 -17.47 21.65
N ARG A 874 20.59 -17.79 22.82
CA ARG A 874 21.42 -18.14 23.97
C ARG A 874 22.10 -19.44 23.58
N THR A 875 23.42 -19.39 23.51
CA THR A 875 24.26 -20.56 23.31
C THR A 875 24.00 -21.53 24.46
N ASN A 876 23.32 -22.64 24.18
CA ASN A 876 23.62 -23.86 24.93
C ASN A 876 25.05 -24.26 24.54
N THR A 877 25.83 -24.57 25.58
CA THR A 877 27.25 -24.96 25.54
C THR A 877 27.48 -26.24 24.74
#